data_AF-A0A858ARV4-F1
#
_entry.id   AF-A0A858ARV4-F1
#
_cell.length_a   1.000
_cell.length_b   1.000
_cell.length_c   1.000
_cell.angle_alpha   90.00
_cell.angle_beta   90.00
_cell.angle_gamma   90.00
#
_symmetry.space_group_name_H-M   'P 1'
#
loop_
_entity.id
_entity.type
_entity.pdbx_description
1 polymer ?
#
loop_
_entity_poly.entity_id
_entity_poly.type
_entity_poly.pdbx_seq_one_letter_code
_entity_poly.pdbx_strand_id
1 'polypeptide(L)'
;MENKKSLYREYRPKNFDQVAGHEGIKEILISQIKSNSFGHALLFSGQRGTGKTSIAKIFSKVVNCQNLDNYNPCDECLSCKEFNNNSHADIFEIDAASNNGVEEIRNIKANVSLMPSFSKYKVYIIDEVHMLSNSAFNALLKTLEEPPKHVLFVLATTEFSKIPATIISRCQLFNFKRIAQRSLEDKIKEICNLEGKEISEEALNEIYYMSDGSLRDALNYLEQSLTIASEKVTTDILKKIFYIATKNEKINIIKNVIEGNSKEIISYFENANNQGIDFQTMTLSLLDILKEIIEVKLTGDKKFLNNLNEEEFIYFENKPITKIFELSDNIADSYTKSKNSSISFQYILINILKSVNKETLISVSNNTEENSYSEQNLNIQEVHNKIIVEEPVIKEVVSEEQRNDENVIEENIFEQPMIEQPMIEEPIVEEPIVEEPIIEEPKIEEKENEEQPVESLESRNENDIQEFLNSDDESKFLKLQMKLLISESNMYKKVIDFSNDQIINVLVGANKEARNYFDNKFNDIFQTQLMLGDQNFIENFIMFYGSKITAASQDELILVCDERTISKWINNKLQNEKTRQAIFDYFGIDVKIISIDKKRWAEIKVDFMSRKQENKLEAYKKVESKDFYQTLVLESDQEENEYLKRAKELLGNQNIKVVN
;
A
#
# COMPACT_ATOMS: atom_id res chain seq x y z
N MET A 1 31.91 6.10 -29.36
CA MET A 1 31.90 5.44 -28.03
C MET A 1 30.93 4.28 -28.15
N GLU A 2 31.42 3.05 -28.20
CA GLU A 2 30.54 1.89 -28.05
C GLU A 2 30.02 1.90 -26.62
N ASN A 3 28.70 2.04 -26.44
CA ASN A 3 28.08 1.94 -25.13
C ASN A 3 28.25 0.50 -24.63
N LYS A 4 29.14 0.29 -23.65
CA LYS A 4 29.25 -0.99 -22.93
C LYS A 4 27.85 -1.34 -22.38
N LYS A 5 27.39 -2.56 -22.62
CA LYS A 5 26.09 -3.02 -22.08
C LYS A 5 26.25 -3.18 -20.57
N SER A 6 25.20 -2.87 -19.83
CA SER A 6 25.16 -3.09 -18.38
C SER A 6 25.30 -4.57 -18.04
N LEU A 7 25.95 -4.93 -16.92
CA LEU A 7 26.31 -6.31 -16.60
C LEU A 7 25.09 -7.24 -16.54
N TYR A 8 23.99 -6.79 -15.96
CA TYR A 8 22.76 -7.61 -15.86
C TYR A 8 22.12 -7.92 -17.23
N ARG A 9 22.48 -7.20 -18.29
CA ARG A 9 22.04 -7.48 -19.67
C ARG A 9 23.04 -8.37 -20.38
N GLU A 10 24.32 -8.11 -20.19
CA GLU A 10 25.42 -8.86 -20.82
C GLU A 10 25.48 -10.30 -20.31
N TYR A 11 25.41 -10.48 -18.99
CA TYR A 11 25.46 -11.78 -18.32
C TYR A 11 24.08 -12.38 -18.04
N ARG A 12 23.05 -11.95 -18.78
CA ARG A 12 21.73 -12.59 -18.70
C ARG A 12 21.86 -14.06 -19.15
N PRO A 13 21.40 -15.04 -18.36
CA PRO A 13 21.59 -16.45 -18.68
C PRO A 13 20.87 -16.80 -19.99
N LYS A 14 21.56 -17.58 -20.82
CA LYS A 14 21.09 -18.00 -22.16
C LYS A 14 20.53 -19.42 -22.17
N ASN A 15 20.81 -20.21 -21.13
CA ASN A 15 20.42 -21.60 -20.98
C ASN A 15 20.16 -21.93 -19.48
N PHE A 16 19.64 -23.12 -19.17
CA PHE A 16 19.25 -23.48 -17.81
C PHE A 16 20.45 -23.60 -16.86
N ASP A 17 21.61 -24.02 -17.36
CA ASP A 17 22.82 -24.21 -16.55
C ASP A 17 23.40 -22.88 -16.03
N GLN A 18 23.22 -21.80 -16.78
CA GLN A 18 23.69 -20.47 -16.40
C GLN A 18 22.80 -19.76 -15.37
N VAL A 19 21.60 -20.29 -15.10
CA VAL A 19 20.66 -19.70 -14.15
C VAL A 19 21.11 -19.99 -12.73
N ALA A 20 21.37 -18.93 -11.97
CA ALA A 20 21.73 -19.02 -10.57
C ALA A 20 20.53 -19.44 -9.70
N GLY A 21 20.67 -20.55 -8.99
CA GLY A 21 19.67 -21.08 -8.07
C GLY A 21 18.43 -21.66 -8.76
N HIS A 22 17.33 -21.77 -8.00
CA HIS A 22 16.04 -22.31 -8.45
C HIS A 22 16.10 -23.73 -9.05
N GLU A 23 16.99 -24.59 -8.55
CA GLU A 23 17.18 -25.97 -9.05
C GLU A 23 15.87 -26.75 -9.20
N GLY A 24 14.99 -26.71 -8.19
CA GLY A 24 13.71 -27.40 -8.28
C GLY A 24 12.79 -26.89 -9.41
N ILE A 25 12.80 -25.59 -9.71
CA ILE A 25 12.02 -25.04 -10.85
C ILE A 25 12.65 -25.51 -12.18
N LYS A 26 13.98 -25.46 -12.28
CA LYS A 26 14.71 -25.93 -13.47
C LYS A 26 14.45 -27.41 -13.72
N GLU A 27 14.54 -28.25 -12.69
CA GLU A 27 14.26 -29.69 -12.78
C GLU A 27 12.84 -29.98 -13.25
N ILE A 28 11.83 -29.28 -12.70
CA ILE A 28 10.43 -29.45 -13.14
C ILE A 28 10.30 -29.08 -14.62
N LEU A 29 10.81 -27.91 -15.04
CA LEU A 29 10.72 -27.47 -16.44
C LEU A 29 11.44 -28.44 -17.38
N ILE A 30 12.67 -28.86 -17.05
CA ILE A 30 13.44 -29.84 -17.82
C ILE A 30 12.68 -31.17 -17.90
N SER A 31 12.09 -31.63 -16.79
CA SER A 31 11.27 -32.86 -16.78
C SER A 31 10.05 -32.75 -17.67
N GLN A 32 9.37 -31.59 -17.69
CA GLN A 32 8.21 -31.37 -18.55
C GLN A 32 8.58 -31.29 -20.03
N ILE A 33 9.73 -30.71 -20.35
CA ILE A 33 10.30 -30.69 -21.70
C ILE A 33 10.62 -32.13 -22.14
N LYS A 34 11.25 -32.93 -21.27
CA LYS A 34 11.54 -34.36 -21.51
C LYS A 34 10.31 -35.17 -21.85
N SER A 35 9.23 -35.02 -21.07
CA SER A 35 7.98 -35.74 -21.28
C SER A 35 7.07 -35.10 -22.33
N ASN A 36 7.46 -33.96 -22.91
CA ASN A 36 6.61 -33.13 -23.77
C ASN A 36 5.21 -32.90 -23.17
N SER A 37 5.17 -32.66 -21.86
CA SER A 37 3.95 -32.54 -21.05
C SER A 37 4.10 -31.35 -20.10
N PHE A 38 3.91 -30.15 -20.64
CA PHE A 38 3.85 -28.89 -19.90
C PHE A 38 2.46 -28.27 -20.06
N GLY A 39 2.05 -27.45 -19.09
CA GLY A 39 0.82 -26.68 -19.18
C GLY A 39 0.87 -25.71 -20.36
N HIS A 40 -0.31 -25.42 -20.93
CA HIS A 40 -0.46 -24.42 -21.99
C HIS A 40 -0.18 -22.99 -21.48
N ALA A 41 -0.28 -22.77 -20.17
CA ALA A 41 0.01 -21.51 -19.50
C ALA A 41 0.85 -21.74 -18.24
N LEU A 42 1.96 -21.03 -18.14
CA LEU A 42 2.85 -21.02 -16.98
C LEU A 42 2.80 -19.63 -16.34
N LEU A 43 2.62 -19.57 -15.03
CA LEU A 43 2.66 -18.32 -14.26
C LEU A 43 3.90 -18.32 -13.37
N PHE A 44 4.85 -17.44 -13.68
CA PHE A 44 6.07 -17.22 -12.92
C PHE A 44 5.88 -16.05 -11.97
N SER A 45 5.90 -16.32 -10.67
CA SER A 45 5.63 -15.35 -9.62
C SER A 45 6.82 -15.23 -8.68
N GLY A 46 7.18 -14.02 -8.25
CA GLY A 46 8.25 -13.82 -7.27
C GLY A 46 8.89 -12.44 -7.36
N GLN A 47 9.82 -12.13 -6.47
CA GLN A 47 10.46 -10.81 -6.40
C GLN A 47 11.16 -10.44 -7.71
N ARG A 48 11.30 -9.13 -7.99
CA ARG A 48 12.06 -8.64 -9.15
C ARG A 48 13.50 -9.15 -9.10
N GLY A 49 14.08 -9.41 -10.26
CA GLY A 49 15.50 -9.78 -10.37
C GLY A 49 15.87 -11.22 -9.99
N THR A 50 14.90 -12.07 -9.66
CA THR A 50 15.08 -13.51 -9.34
C THR A 50 15.18 -14.42 -10.58
N GLY A 51 15.04 -13.88 -11.79
CA GLY A 51 15.23 -14.63 -13.04
C GLY A 51 13.97 -15.10 -13.77
N LYS A 52 12.77 -14.69 -13.34
CA LYS A 52 11.48 -15.02 -14.00
C LYS A 52 11.50 -14.86 -15.53
N THR A 53 11.74 -13.65 -16.02
CA THR A 53 11.77 -13.35 -17.46
C THR A 53 12.91 -14.07 -18.17
N SER A 54 14.04 -14.28 -17.49
CA SER A 54 15.18 -15.01 -18.06
C SER A 54 14.83 -16.48 -18.28
N ILE A 55 14.27 -17.16 -17.27
CA ILE A 55 13.80 -18.54 -17.41
C ILE A 55 12.67 -18.63 -18.45
N ALA A 56 11.76 -17.67 -18.50
CA ALA A 56 10.71 -17.63 -19.52
C ALA A 56 11.30 -17.63 -20.94
N LYS A 57 12.31 -16.78 -21.19
CA LYS A 57 13.01 -16.72 -22.47
C LYS A 57 13.75 -18.02 -22.80
N ILE A 58 14.45 -18.60 -21.82
CA ILE A 58 15.15 -19.87 -21.99
C ILE A 58 14.14 -20.98 -22.34
N PHE A 59 13.04 -21.07 -21.60
CA PHE A 59 11.98 -22.05 -21.84
C PHE A 59 11.39 -21.90 -23.25
N SER A 60 11.02 -20.69 -23.67
CA SER A 60 10.47 -20.41 -25.00
C SER A 60 11.42 -20.82 -26.13
N LYS A 61 12.73 -20.64 -25.93
CA LYS A 61 13.76 -21.04 -26.89
C LYS A 61 13.91 -22.56 -26.93
N VAL A 62 13.88 -23.22 -25.77
CA VAL A 62 14.03 -24.67 -25.63
C VAL A 62 12.86 -25.43 -26.26
N VAL A 63 11.61 -25.00 -26.04
CA VAL A 63 10.43 -25.68 -26.62
C VAL A 63 10.35 -25.60 -28.15
N ASN A 64 11.02 -24.60 -28.75
CA ASN A 64 11.07 -24.38 -30.19
C ASN A 64 12.42 -24.77 -30.84
N CYS A 65 13.39 -25.18 -30.04
CA CYS A 65 14.69 -25.61 -30.54
C CYS A 65 14.57 -26.96 -31.28
N GLN A 66 15.25 -27.08 -32.42
CA GLN A 66 15.23 -28.30 -33.23
C GLN A 66 16.18 -29.37 -32.69
N ASN A 67 17.31 -28.94 -32.12
CA ASN A 67 18.37 -29.82 -31.62
C ASN A 67 18.71 -29.38 -30.20
N LEU A 68 18.14 -30.03 -29.18
CA LEU A 68 18.49 -29.74 -27.80
C LEU A 68 19.82 -30.39 -27.42
N ASP A 69 20.66 -29.67 -26.70
CA ASP A 69 21.89 -30.21 -26.10
C ASP A 69 21.68 -30.29 -24.59
N ASN A 70 21.51 -31.51 -24.05
CA ASN A 70 21.16 -31.73 -22.65
C ASN A 70 20.02 -30.82 -22.13
N TYR A 71 18.97 -30.63 -22.95
CA TYR A 71 17.82 -29.75 -22.67
C TYR A 71 18.11 -28.25 -22.60
N ASN A 72 19.31 -27.85 -23.01
CA ASN A 72 19.64 -26.48 -23.36
C ASN A 72 19.42 -26.22 -24.86
N PRO A 73 19.16 -24.96 -25.24
CA PRO A 73 19.06 -24.60 -26.65
C PRO A 73 20.43 -24.71 -27.34
N CYS A 74 20.49 -25.23 -28.57
CA CYS A 74 21.76 -25.37 -29.32
C CYS A 74 22.36 -24.06 -29.83
N ASP A 75 21.60 -22.96 -29.86
CA ASP A 75 22.04 -21.66 -30.40
C ASP A 75 22.40 -21.61 -31.89
N GLU A 76 22.28 -22.74 -32.60
CA GLU A 76 22.68 -22.87 -34.01
C GLU A 76 21.51 -23.06 -34.99
N CYS A 77 20.38 -23.60 -34.53
CA CYS A 77 19.21 -23.81 -35.39
C CYS A 77 18.50 -22.50 -35.74
N LEU A 78 17.65 -22.50 -36.77
CA LEU A 78 16.95 -21.31 -37.25
C LEU A 78 16.19 -20.58 -36.12
N SER A 79 15.39 -21.31 -35.35
CA SER A 79 14.65 -20.76 -34.21
C SER A 79 15.59 -20.09 -33.17
N CYS A 80 16.67 -20.75 -32.74
CA CYS A 80 17.57 -20.14 -31.77
C CYS A 80 18.29 -18.91 -32.33
N LYS A 81 18.69 -18.93 -33.61
CA LYS A 81 19.33 -17.78 -34.28
C LYS A 81 18.40 -16.57 -34.38
N GLU A 82 17.16 -16.76 -34.84
CA GLU A 82 16.19 -15.66 -34.91
C GLU A 82 15.83 -15.12 -33.53
N PHE A 83 15.70 -16.00 -32.53
CA PHE A 83 15.45 -15.56 -31.15
C PHE A 83 16.61 -14.72 -30.60
N ASN A 84 17.86 -15.17 -30.81
CA ASN A 84 19.05 -14.43 -30.38
C ASN A 84 19.19 -13.06 -31.07
N ASN A 85 18.65 -12.92 -32.29
CA ASN A 85 18.63 -11.67 -33.05
C ASN A 85 17.39 -10.80 -32.76
N ASN A 86 16.52 -11.19 -31.81
CA ASN A 86 15.24 -10.55 -31.52
C ASN A 86 14.31 -10.42 -32.76
N SER A 87 14.36 -11.38 -33.67
CA SER A 87 13.60 -11.37 -34.93
C SER A 87 12.71 -12.61 -35.10
N HIS A 88 12.43 -13.33 -34.01
CA HIS A 88 11.70 -14.61 -34.05
C HIS A 88 10.21 -14.42 -34.30
N ALA A 89 9.70 -15.00 -35.40
CA ALA A 89 8.30 -14.82 -35.81
C ALA A 89 7.26 -15.48 -34.88
N ASP A 90 7.65 -16.52 -34.13
CA ASP A 90 6.73 -17.33 -33.32
C ASP A 90 6.91 -17.15 -31.80
N ILE A 91 7.77 -16.23 -31.35
CA ILE A 91 7.95 -15.93 -29.93
C ILE A 91 7.72 -14.44 -29.72
N PHE A 92 6.67 -14.11 -28.98
CA PHE A 92 6.22 -12.76 -28.73
C PHE A 92 6.54 -12.38 -27.28
N GLU A 93 7.26 -11.29 -27.09
CA GLU A 93 7.54 -10.70 -25.77
C GLU A 93 6.73 -9.42 -25.62
N ILE A 94 5.92 -9.35 -24.57
CA ILE A 94 5.03 -8.23 -24.30
C ILE A 94 5.28 -7.78 -22.87
N ASP A 95 5.70 -6.53 -22.74
CA ASP A 95 5.74 -5.86 -21.44
C ASP A 95 4.36 -5.28 -21.15
N ALA A 96 3.66 -5.84 -20.16
CA ALA A 96 2.33 -5.39 -19.78
C ALA A 96 2.35 -3.99 -19.14
N ALA A 97 3.50 -3.50 -18.66
CA ALA A 97 3.59 -2.15 -18.12
C ALA A 97 3.41 -1.08 -19.22
N SER A 98 3.92 -1.33 -20.42
CA SER A 98 3.75 -0.44 -21.58
C SER A 98 2.54 -0.81 -22.46
N ASN A 99 2.06 -2.04 -22.37
CA ASN A 99 0.99 -2.58 -23.21
C ASN A 99 -0.18 -3.14 -22.39
N ASN A 100 -0.70 -2.35 -21.44
CA ASN A 100 -1.74 -2.77 -20.49
C ASN A 100 -3.19 -2.76 -21.03
N GLY A 101 -3.38 -2.23 -22.24
CA GLY A 101 -4.67 -2.02 -22.87
C GLY A 101 -5.33 -3.30 -23.39
N VAL A 102 -6.65 -3.26 -23.53
CA VAL A 102 -7.46 -4.38 -24.05
C VAL A 102 -7.17 -4.66 -25.53
N GLU A 103 -6.86 -3.61 -26.28
CA GLU A 103 -6.61 -3.71 -27.73
C GLU A 103 -5.41 -4.60 -28.03
N GLU A 104 -4.32 -4.49 -27.28
CA GLU A 104 -3.15 -5.33 -27.47
C GLU A 104 -3.46 -6.81 -27.21
N ILE A 105 -4.22 -7.11 -26.15
CA ILE A 105 -4.65 -8.48 -25.87
C ILE A 105 -5.62 -9.00 -26.95
N ARG A 106 -6.45 -8.13 -27.54
CA ARG A 106 -7.30 -8.52 -28.69
C ARG A 106 -6.47 -8.85 -29.92
N ASN A 107 -5.40 -8.10 -30.19
CA ASN A 107 -4.46 -8.39 -31.27
C ASN A 107 -3.77 -9.74 -31.06
N ILE A 108 -3.32 -10.02 -29.83
CA ILE A 108 -2.80 -11.35 -29.45
C ILE A 108 -3.84 -12.42 -29.76
N LYS A 109 -5.07 -12.26 -29.27
CA LYS A 109 -6.15 -13.24 -29.44
C LYS A 109 -6.45 -13.55 -30.90
N ALA A 110 -6.45 -12.54 -31.78
CA ALA A 110 -6.60 -12.75 -33.21
C ALA A 110 -5.46 -13.63 -33.77
N ASN A 111 -4.22 -13.33 -33.39
CA ASN A 111 -3.02 -14.02 -33.85
C ASN A 111 -2.80 -15.41 -33.25
N VAL A 112 -3.38 -15.68 -32.08
CA VAL A 112 -3.32 -16.98 -31.38
C VAL A 112 -4.00 -18.08 -32.19
N SER A 113 -5.02 -17.75 -32.98
CA SER A 113 -5.73 -18.72 -33.82
C SER A 113 -4.90 -19.22 -35.02
N LEU A 114 -3.84 -18.49 -35.39
CA LEU A 114 -3.00 -18.80 -36.55
C LEU A 114 -1.87 -19.76 -36.17
N MET A 115 -1.57 -20.71 -37.06
CA MET A 115 -0.46 -21.65 -36.90
C MET A 115 0.90 -20.93 -36.77
N PRO A 116 1.89 -21.54 -36.09
CA PRO A 116 3.26 -21.04 -36.09
C PRO A 116 3.86 -21.05 -37.51
N SER A 117 4.77 -20.12 -37.76
CA SER A 117 5.40 -19.89 -39.06
C SER A 117 6.39 -21.00 -39.42
N PHE A 118 7.29 -21.32 -38.50
CA PHE A 118 8.29 -22.39 -38.67
C PHE A 118 8.62 -23.13 -37.37
N SER A 119 8.14 -22.64 -36.23
CA SER A 119 8.38 -23.23 -34.90
C SER A 119 7.32 -24.27 -34.53
N LYS A 120 7.58 -25.05 -33.48
CA LYS A 120 6.61 -26.04 -32.97
C LYS A 120 5.46 -25.36 -32.21
N TYR A 121 5.77 -24.31 -31.46
CA TYR A 121 4.83 -23.55 -30.66
C TYR A 121 4.95 -22.06 -30.94
N LYS A 122 3.81 -21.37 -30.88
CA LYS A 122 3.73 -19.92 -30.77
C LYS A 122 3.72 -19.55 -29.28
N VAL A 123 4.75 -18.88 -28.81
CA VAL A 123 4.95 -18.61 -27.39
C VAL A 123 4.74 -17.13 -27.10
N TYR A 124 3.88 -16.82 -26.14
CA TYR A 124 3.61 -15.47 -25.65
C TYR A 124 4.18 -15.30 -24.24
N ILE A 125 5.25 -14.51 -24.12
CA ILE A 125 5.83 -14.10 -22.86
C ILE A 125 5.21 -12.75 -22.48
N ILE A 126 4.43 -12.72 -21.40
CA ILE A 126 3.82 -11.48 -20.88
C ILE A 126 4.50 -11.15 -19.55
N ASP A 127 5.41 -10.18 -19.58
CA ASP A 127 6.13 -9.71 -18.39
C ASP A 127 5.31 -8.65 -17.64
N GLU A 128 5.50 -8.60 -16.32
CA GLU A 128 4.74 -7.79 -15.38
C GLU A 128 3.21 -7.84 -15.59
N VAL A 129 2.67 -9.05 -15.81
CA VAL A 129 1.25 -9.27 -16.19
C VAL A 129 0.24 -8.66 -15.21
N HIS A 130 0.63 -8.42 -13.95
CA HIS A 130 -0.20 -7.69 -12.97
C HIS A 130 -0.51 -6.24 -13.35
N MET A 131 0.22 -5.67 -14.32
CA MET A 131 0.00 -4.33 -14.86
C MET A 131 -1.11 -4.30 -15.92
N LEU A 132 -1.61 -5.44 -16.38
CA LEU A 132 -2.75 -5.50 -17.31
C LEU A 132 -4.01 -4.92 -16.67
N SER A 133 -4.81 -4.22 -17.47
CA SER A 133 -6.15 -3.79 -17.07
C SER A 133 -7.08 -4.99 -16.82
N ASN A 134 -8.09 -4.84 -15.97
CA ASN A 134 -9.10 -5.90 -15.73
C ASN A 134 -9.77 -6.37 -17.02
N SER A 135 -10.05 -5.44 -17.93
CA SER A 135 -10.61 -5.72 -19.24
C SER A 135 -9.64 -6.50 -20.14
N ALA A 136 -8.33 -6.27 -20.02
CA ALA A 136 -7.30 -7.04 -20.73
C ALA A 136 -7.20 -8.47 -20.17
N PHE A 137 -7.26 -8.65 -18.84
CA PHE A 137 -7.36 -9.98 -18.22
C PHE A 137 -8.59 -10.76 -18.71
N ASN A 138 -9.76 -10.12 -18.74
CA ASN A 138 -10.99 -10.76 -19.22
C ASN A 138 -10.90 -11.15 -20.70
N ALA A 139 -10.22 -10.35 -21.53
CA ALA A 139 -9.99 -10.68 -22.93
C ALA A 139 -9.10 -11.92 -23.12
N LEU A 140 -8.14 -12.12 -22.20
CA LEU A 140 -7.22 -13.25 -22.19
C LEU A 140 -7.87 -14.55 -21.69
N LEU A 141 -8.88 -14.46 -20.81
CA LEU A 141 -9.52 -15.63 -20.17
C LEU A 141 -9.93 -16.70 -21.18
N LYS A 142 -10.75 -16.36 -22.18
CA LYS A 142 -11.24 -17.33 -23.18
C LYS A 142 -10.10 -18.09 -23.86
N THR A 143 -9.00 -17.40 -24.11
CA THR A 143 -7.80 -17.96 -24.76
C THR A 143 -7.03 -18.89 -23.82
N LEU A 144 -7.07 -18.66 -22.51
CA LEU A 144 -6.46 -19.53 -21.50
C LEU A 144 -7.34 -20.74 -21.15
N GLU A 145 -8.67 -20.67 -21.28
CA GLU A 145 -9.52 -21.85 -21.00
C GLU A 145 -9.47 -22.87 -22.15
N GLU A 146 -9.46 -22.37 -23.39
CA GLU A 146 -9.47 -23.21 -24.60
C GLU A 146 -8.30 -22.83 -25.54
N PRO A 147 -7.04 -22.99 -25.10
CA PRO A 147 -5.89 -22.61 -25.90
C PRO A 147 -5.70 -23.58 -27.08
N PRO A 148 -5.32 -23.08 -28.26
CA PRO A 148 -4.89 -23.94 -29.35
C PRO A 148 -3.66 -24.77 -28.93
N LYS A 149 -3.58 -26.03 -29.37
CA LYS A 149 -2.49 -26.97 -29.01
C LYS A 149 -1.08 -26.47 -29.33
N HIS A 150 -0.96 -25.53 -30.26
CA HIS A 150 0.31 -24.95 -30.70
C HIS A 150 0.66 -23.63 -29.98
N VAL A 151 -0.12 -23.20 -28.98
CA VAL A 151 0.11 -21.94 -28.26
C VAL A 151 0.53 -22.19 -26.82
N LEU A 152 1.52 -21.40 -26.38
CA LEU A 152 2.01 -21.39 -25.01
C LEU A 152 2.03 -19.98 -24.45
N PHE A 153 1.54 -19.82 -23.23
CA PHE A 153 1.64 -18.59 -22.47
C PHE A 153 2.64 -18.74 -21.34
N VAL A 154 3.54 -17.76 -21.20
CA VAL A 154 4.44 -17.63 -20.06
C VAL A 154 4.21 -16.26 -19.45
N LEU A 155 3.47 -16.23 -18.35
CA LEU A 155 3.12 -15.02 -17.63
C LEU A 155 4.13 -14.81 -16.51
N ALA A 156 4.67 -13.60 -16.36
CA ALA A 156 5.58 -13.27 -15.26
C ALA A 156 5.03 -12.09 -14.44
N THR A 157 5.12 -12.17 -13.11
CA THR A 157 4.65 -11.10 -12.21
C THR A 157 5.53 -10.95 -10.98
N THR A 158 5.74 -9.71 -10.52
CA THR A 158 6.25 -9.43 -9.17
C THR A 158 5.17 -9.39 -8.09
N GLU A 159 3.91 -9.17 -8.48
CA GLU A 159 2.78 -9.00 -7.56
C GLU A 159 1.73 -10.10 -7.78
N PHE A 160 1.89 -11.21 -7.08
CA PHE A 160 0.97 -12.35 -7.19
C PHE A 160 -0.47 -12.00 -6.79
N SER A 161 -0.63 -11.20 -5.73
CA SER A 161 -1.93 -10.81 -5.17
C SER A 161 -2.79 -9.98 -6.12
N LYS A 162 -2.17 -9.32 -7.10
CA LYS A 162 -2.87 -8.54 -8.13
C LYS A 162 -3.39 -9.40 -9.28
N ILE A 163 -3.00 -10.67 -9.37
CA ILE A 163 -3.46 -11.56 -10.44
C ILE A 163 -4.83 -12.12 -10.07
N PRO A 164 -5.85 -12.01 -10.95
CA PRO A 164 -7.16 -12.60 -10.70
C PRO A 164 -7.08 -14.13 -10.49
N ALA A 165 -7.83 -14.64 -9.52
CA ALA A 165 -7.91 -16.09 -9.25
C ALA A 165 -8.36 -16.90 -10.48
N THR A 166 -9.15 -16.30 -11.36
CA THR A 166 -9.59 -16.88 -12.63
C THR A 166 -8.42 -17.15 -13.60
N ILE A 167 -7.37 -16.33 -13.57
CA ILE A 167 -6.14 -16.56 -14.34
C ILE A 167 -5.27 -17.61 -13.66
N ILE A 168 -5.08 -17.49 -12.35
CA ILE A 168 -4.24 -18.41 -11.55
C ILE A 168 -4.71 -19.86 -11.72
N SER A 169 -6.02 -20.11 -11.65
CA SER A 169 -6.61 -21.45 -11.79
C SER A 169 -6.36 -22.14 -13.14
N ARG A 170 -6.01 -21.38 -14.19
CA ARG A 170 -5.72 -21.89 -15.55
C ARG A 170 -4.22 -21.99 -15.85
N CYS A 171 -3.37 -21.56 -14.90
CA CYS A 171 -1.93 -21.57 -15.09
C CYS A 171 -1.25 -22.58 -14.17
N GLN A 172 -0.16 -23.18 -14.64
CA GLN A 172 0.78 -23.86 -13.76
C GLN A 172 1.64 -22.82 -13.04
N LEU A 173 1.57 -22.78 -11.72
CA LEU A 173 2.27 -21.79 -10.90
C LEU A 173 3.71 -22.22 -10.57
N PHE A 174 4.66 -21.32 -10.78
CA PHE A 174 6.05 -21.42 -10.33
C PHE A 174 6.42 -20.23 -9.46
N ASN A 175 6.76 -20.51 -8.20
CA ASN A 175 7.11 -19.49 -7.21
C ASN A 175 8.62 -19.34 -7.09
N PHE A 176 9.14 -18.25 -7.63
CA PHE A 176 10.52 -17.81 -7.54
C PHE A 176 10.76 -17.14 -6.19
N LYS A 177 11.55 -17.81 -5.36
CA LYS A 177 12.03 -17.27 -4.08
C LYS A 177 13.20 -16.31 -4.29
N ARG A 178 13.73 -15.72 -3.22
CA ARG A 178 15.04 -15.07 -3.25
C ARG A 178 16.11 -16.08 -3.66
N ILE A 179 17.10 -15.65 -4.44
CA ILE A 179 18.21 -16.51 -4.81
C ILE A 179 19.02 -16.76 -3.54
N ALA A 180 19.36 -18.02 -3.26
CA ALA A 180 20.15 -18.37 -2.09
C ALA A 180 21.52 -17.68 -2.16
N GLN A 181 22.00 -17.20 -1.00
CA GLN A 181 23.26 -16.47 -0.86
C GLN A 181 24.39 -17.09 -1.68
N ARG A 182 24.75 -18.35 -1.38
CA ARG A 182 25.81 -19.07 -2.07
C ARG A 182 25.68 -19.05 -3.59
N SER A 183 24.49 -19.28 -4.15
CA SER A 183 24.28 -19.29 -5.60
C SER A 183 24.45 -17.91 -6.24
N LEU A 184 24.03 -16.85 -5.54
CA LEU A 184 24.21 -15.47 -6.01
C LEU A 184 25.68 -15.07 -5.92
N GLU A 185 26.35 -15.41 -4.83
CA GLU A 185 27.76 -15.16 -4.59
C GLU A 185 28.67 -15.85 -5.60
N ASP A 186 28.43 -17.14 -5.86
CA ASP A 186 29.13 -17.93 -6.88
C ASP A 186 28.99 -17.27 -8.26
N LYS A 187 27.79 -16.75 -8.58
CA LYS A 187 27.54 -16.08 -9.85
C LYS A 187 28.25 -14.72 -9.96
N ILE A 188 28.29 -13.95 -8.88
CA ILE A 188 29.07 -12.69 -8.84
C ILE A 188 30.55 -12.99 -9.01
N LYS A 189 31.10 -14.00 -8.32
CA LYS A 189 32.51 -14.41 -8.45
C LYS A 189 32.84 -14.78 -9.90
N GLU A 190 31.98 -15.56 -10.55
CA GLU A 190 32.11 -15.91 -11.97
C GLU A 190 32.21 -14.65 -12.84
N ILE A 191 31.30 -13.69 -12.66
CA ILE A 191 31.24 -12.46 -13.46
C ILE A 191 32.42 -11.54 -13.17
N CYS A 192 32.86 -11.40 -11.91
CA CYS A 192 34.07 -10.68 -11.54
C CYS A 192 35.29 -11.22 -12.29
N ASN A 193 35.45 -12.54 -12.32
CA ASN A 193 36.55 -13.19 -13.02
C ASN A 193 36.50 -12.93 -14.54
N LEU A 194 35.30 -12.92 -15.13
CA LEU A 194 35.12 -12.59 -16.56
C LEU A 194 35.44 -11.11 -16.86
N GLU A 195 35.18 -10.21 -15.93
CA GLU A 195 35.58 -8.80 -15.99
C GLU A 195 37.06 -8.57 -15.62
N GLY A 196 37.81 -9.62 -15.26
CA GLY A 196 39.23 -9.55 -14.90
C GLY A 196 39.52 -8.88 -13.56
N LYS A 197 38.57 -8.91 -12.62
CA LYS A 197 38.69 -8.31 -11.28
C LYS A 197 38.34 -9.31 -10.18
N GLU A 198 38.79 -9.03 -8.96
CA GLU A 198 38.44 -9.81 -7.78
C GLU A 198 37.37 -9.12 -6.91
N ILE A 199 36.74 -9.86 -6.01
CA ILE A 199 35.87 -9.33 -4.97
C ILE A 199 36.21 -9.98 -3.63
N SER A 200 36.30 -9.20 -2.55
CA SER A 200 36.46 -9.73 -1.19
C SER A 200 35.19 -10.41 -0.70
N GLU A 201 35.29 -11.46 0.12
CA GLU A 201 34.14 -12.17 0.69
C GLU A 201 33.23 -11.23 1.50
N GLU A 202 33.79 -10.25 2.22
CA GLU A 202 33.00 -9.28 2.98
C GLU A 202 32.16 -8.37 2.07
N ALA A 203 32.73 -7.93 0.94
CA ALA A 203 32.01 -7.13 -0.05
C ALA A 203 30.93 -7.95 -0.76
N LEU A 204 31.21 -9.23 -1.00
CA LEU A 204 30.27 -10.16 -1.62
C LEU A 204 29.04 -10.39 -0.74
N ASN A 205 29.26 -10.65 0.55
CA ASN A 205 28.22 -10.75 1.57
C ASN A 205 27.37 -9.47 1.60
N GLU A 206 28.02 -8.30 1.61
CA GLU A 206 27.31 -7.01 1.66
C GLU A 206 26.46 -6.78 0.41
N ILE A 207 26.97 -7.10 -0.79
CA ILE A 207 26.17 -7.03 -2.03
C ILE A 207 24.95 -7.96 -1.95
N TYR A 208 25.09 -9.17 -1.41
CA TYR A 208 23.96 -10.07 -1.22
C TYR A 208 22.88 -9.44 -0.34
N TYR A 209 23.24 -8.93 0.84
CA TYR A 209 22.30 -8.29 1.77
C TYR A 209 21.66 -7.03 1.17
N MET A 210 22.42 -6.19 0.48
CA MET A 210 21.89 -5.01 -0.21
C MET A 210 20.92 -5.38 -1.34
N SER A 211 21.18 -6.48 -2.03
CA SER A 211 20.35 -6.93 -3.16
C SER A 211 19.12 -7.72 -2.74
N ASP A 212 19.01 -8.13 -1.47
CA ASP A 212 17.91 -8.95 -0.96
C ASP A 212 17.65 -10.22 -1.81
N GLY A 213 18.71 -10.83 -2.34
CA GLY A 213 18.62 -12.01 -3.21
C GLY A 213 18.17 -11.73 -4.66
N SER A 214 18.14 -10.47 -5.09
CA SER A 214 17.94 -10.04 -6.48
C SER A 214 19.27 -10.01 -7.23
N LEU A 215 19.52 -10.98 -8.12
CA LEU A 215 20.74 -11.01 -8.92
C LEU A 215 20.85 -9.78 -9.83
N ARG A 216 19.72 -9.26 -10.32
CA ARG A 216 19.73 -8.04 -11.15
C ARG A 216 20.30 -6.85 -10.37
N ASP A 217 19.86 -6.66 -9.13
CA ASP A 217 20.30 -5.52 -8.31
C ASP A 217 21.72 -5.74 -7.81
N ALA A 218 22.07 -6.99 -7.46
CA ALA A 218 23.44 -7.37 -7.13
C ALA A 218 24.43 -7.04 -8.27
N LEU A 219 24.07 -7.31 -9.52
CA LEU A 219 24.90 -6.96 -10.68
C LEU A 219 24.97 -5.46 -10.94
N ASN A 220 23.91 -4.69 -10.62
CA ASN A 220 23.96 -3.23 -10.68
C ASN A 220 24.92 -2.65 -9.62
N TYR A 221 24.93 -3.21 -8.41
CA TYR A 221 25.86 -2.82 -7.36
C TYR A 221 27.30 -3.19 -7.73
N LEU A 222 27.49 -4.39 -8.28
CA LEU A 222 28.78 -4.84 -8.77
C LEU A 222 29.31 -3.94 -9.89
N GLU A 223 28.49 -3.60 -10.89
CA GLU A 223 28.89 -2.77 -12.04
C GLU A 223 29.44 -1.40 -11.60
N GLN A 224 28.74 -0.73 -10.68
CA GLN A 224 29.19 0.54 -10.12
C GLN A 224 30.49 0.37 -9.32
N SER A 225 30.60 -0.72 -8.56
CA SER A 225 31.80 -1.03 -7.77
C SER A 225 33.02 -1.32 -8.63
N LEU A 226 32.84 -2.07 -9.72
CA LEU A 226 33.88 -2.37 -10.69
C LEU A 226 34.34 -1.12 -11.45
N THR A 227 33.52 -0.08 -11.55
CA THR A 227 33.91 1.18 -12.20
C THR A 227 34.98 1.92 -11.39
N ILE A 228 34.95 1.80 -10.06
CA ILE A 228 35.88 2.48 -9.13
C ILE A 228 37.04 1.57 -8.70
N ALA A 229 36.79 0.27 -8.55
CA ALA A 229 37.82 -0.69 -8.19
C ALA A 229 38.93 -0.74 -9.24
N SER A 230 40.20 -0.67 -8.82
CA SER A 230 41.33 -0.92 -9.70
C SER A 230 41.41 -2.41 -10.05
N GLU A 231 41.63 -3.26 -9.04
CA GLU A 231 41.79 -4.72 -9.19
C GLU A 231 40.76 -5.51 -8.38
N LYS A 232 40.39 -5.02 -7.19
CA LYS A 232 39.55 -5.74 -6.23
C LYS A 232 38.42 -4.87 -5.69
N VAL A 233 37.20 -5.40 -5.71
CA VAL A 233 36.03 -4.81 -5.06
C VAL A 233 36.08 -5.13 -3.56
N THR A 234 36.09 -4.09 -2.73
CA THR A 234 36.14 -4.18 -1.28
C THR A 234 34.93 -3.49 -0.63
N THR A 235 34.67 -3.78 0.64
CA THR A 235 33.60 -3.14 1.43
C THR A 235 33.76 -1.62 1.51
N ASP A 236 35.00 -1.11 1.51
CA ASP A 236 35.25 0.34 1.52
C ASP A 236 34.78 1.03 0.24
N ILE A 237 34.84 0.32 -0.90
CA ILE A 237 34.31 0.83 -2.17
C ILE A 237 32.78 0.87 -2.09
N LEU A 238 32.14 -0.20 -1.57
CA LEU A 238 30.68 -0.24 -1.40
C LEU A 238 30.19 0.91 -0.49
N LYS A 239 30.87 1.14 0.64
CA LYS A 239 30.58 2.25 1.55
C LYS A 239 30.65 3.62 0.87
N LYS A 240 31.68 3.84 0.04
CA LYS A 240 31.87 5.10 -0.68
C LYS A 240 30.81 5.35 -1.75
N ILE A 241 30.28 4.30 -2.38
CA ILE A 241 29.32 4.41 -3.48
C ILE A 241 27.89 4.46 -2.96
N PHE A 242 27.55 3.54 -2.07
CA PHE A 242 26.17 3.28 -1.67
C PHE A 242 25.80 3.86 -0.31
N TYR A 243 26.77 4.45 0.40
CA TYR A 243 26.56 5.09 1.69
C TYR A 243 25.82 4.16 2.68
N ILE A 244 26.31 2.93 2.77
CA ILE A 244 25.72 1.89 3.62
C ILE A 244 26.52 1.71 4.91
N ALA A 245 25.80 1.38 5.98
CA ALA A 245 26.40 0.82 7.18
C ALA A 245 26.64 -0.67 6.97
N THR A 246 27.85 -1.14 7.24
CA THR A 246 28.18 -2.58 7.18
C THR A 246 27.51 -3.36 8.30
N LYS A 247 27.36 -4.67 8.11
CA LYS A 247 26.89 -5.58 9.16
C LYS A 247 27.62 -5.39 10.50
N ASN A 248 28.95 -5.32 10.49
CA ASN A 248 29.75 -5.16 11.71
C ASN A 248 29.47 -3.85 12.45
N GLU A 249 29.28 -2.75 11.71
CA GLU A 249 28.91 -1.45 12.29
C GLU A 249 27.53 -1.52 12.96
N LYS A 250 26.54 -2.14 12.30
CA LYS A 250 25.20 -2.36 12.86
C LYS A 250 25.26 -3.16 14.15
N ILE A 251 26.00 -4.27 14.17
CA ILE A 251 26.20 -5.08 15.39
C ILE A 251 26.84 -4.24 16.50
N ASN A 252 27.88 -3.47 16.19
CA ASN A 252 28.57 -2.63 17.18
C ASN A 252 27.65 -1.54 17.76
N ILE A 253 26.74 -0.97 16.97
CA ILE A 253 25.74 -0.01 17.46
C ILE A 253 24.83 -0.67 18.48
N ILE A 254 24.29 -1.86 18.18
CA ILE A 254 23.43 -2.60 19.12
C ILE A 254 24.21 -2.90 20.42
N LYS A 255 25.48 -3.34 20.32
CA LYS A 255 26.34 -3.57 21.49
C LYS A 255 26.53 -2.31 22.32
N ASN A 256 26.87 -1.20 21.68
CA ASN A 256 27.06 0.09 22.35
C ASN A 256 25.80 0.59 23.04
N VAL A 257 24.61 0.36 22.46
CA VAL A 257 23.34 0.71 23.11
C VAL A 257 23.13 -0.11 24.37
N ILE A 258 23.34 -1.43 24.30
CA ILE A 258 23.17 -2.34 25.44
C ILE A 258 24.14 -2.01 26.59
N GLU A 259 25.36 -1.60 26.26
CA GLU A 259 26.43 -1.22 27.20
C GLU A 259 26.31 0.22 27.71
N GLY A 260 25.50 1.05 27.06
CA GLY A 260 25.30 2.46 27.42
C GLY A 260 26.42 3.40 26.96
N ASN A 261 27.16 3.01 25.93
CA ASN A 261 28.27 3.75 25.32
C ASN A 261 27.73 4.88 24.42
N SER A 262 27.07 5.88 25.03
CA SER A 262 26.39 6.98 24.31
C SER A 262 27.33 7.82 23.45
N LYS A 263 28.59 8.02 23.88
CA LYS A 263 29.59 8.79 23.14
C LYS A 263 29.97 8.12 21.81
N GLU A 264 30.16 6.80 21.85
CA GLU A 264 30.51 5.98 20.70
C GLU A 264 29.35 5.93 19.69
N ILE A 265 28.10 5.85 20.17
CA ILE A 265 26.89 5.93 19.32
C ILE A 265 26.84 7.27 18.61
N ILE A 266 26.93 8.38 19.35
CA ILE A 266 26.86 9.73 18.77
C ILE A 266 27.98 9.93 17.74
N SER A 267 29.22 9.57 18.09
CA SER A 267 30.35 9.72 17.17
C SER A 267 30.20 8.90 15.89
N TYR A 268 29.68 7.67 15.99
CA TYR A 268 29.38 6.87 14.81
C TYR A 268 28.31 7.55 13.94
N PHE A 269 27.20 7.98 14.55
CA PHE A 269 26.07 8.58 13.83
C PHE A 269 26.46 9.90 13.15
N GLU A 270 27.26 10.75 13.79
CA GLU A 270 27.77 11.98 13.19
C GLU A 270 28.69 11.69 11.99
N ASN A 271 29.61 10.73 12.13
CA ASN A 271 30.49 10.31 11.04
C ASN A 271 29.70 9.70 9.87
N ALA A 272 28.74 8.84 10.17
CA ALA A 272 27.83 8.23 9.20
C ALA A 272 27.01 9.30 8.45
N ASN A 273 26.52 10.31 9.15
CA ASN A 273 25.76 11.41 8.54
C ASN A 273 26.64 12.26 7.63
N ASN A 274 27.88 12.56 8.03
CA ASN A 274 28.85 13.26 7.17
C ASN A 274 29.25 12.45 5.94
N GLN A 275 29.21 11.12 6.03
CA GLN A 275 29.41 10.23 4.89
C GLN A 275 28.17 10.10 4.01
N GLY A 276 27.00 10.57 4.43
CA GLY A 276 25.76 10.50 3.65
C GLY A 276 25.00 9.18 3.79
N ILE A 277 25.20 8.44 4.88
CA ILE A 277 24.56 7.13 5.08
C ILE A 277 23.04 7.21 5.04
N ASP A 278 22.41 6.26 4.34
CA ASP A 278 20.95 6.11 4.36
C ASP A 278 20.50 5.48 5.70
N PHE A 279 20.08 6.35 6.61
CA PHE A 279 19.59 5.95 7.92
C PHE A 279 18.27 5.18 7.88
N GLN A 280 17.43 5.32 6.86
CA GLN A 280 16.19 4.53 6.77
C GLN A 280 16.52 3.06 6.49
N THR A 281 17.39 2.82 5.51
CA THR A 281 17.89 1.47 5.18
C THR A 281 18.67 0.87 6.35
N MET A 282 19.48 1.67 7.02
CA MET A 282 20.21 1.24 8.22
C MET A 282 19.26 0.85 9.36
N THR A 283 18.21 1.63 9.60
CA THR A 283 17.23 1.39 10.68
C THR A 283 16.46 0.09 10.47
N LEU A 284 16.01 -0.17 9.23
CA LEU A 284 15.41 -1.46 8.86
C LEU A 284 16.37 -2.63 9.11
N SER A 285 17.63 -2.48 8.69
CA SER A 285 18.64 -3.53 8.89
C SER A 285 18.91 -3.80 10.38
N LEU A 286 18.85 -2.78 11.24
CA LEU A 286 18.97 -2.96 12.69
C LEU A 286 17.79 -3.76 13.25
N LEU A 287 16.57 -3.50 12.78
CA LEU A 287 15.38 -4.26 13.17
C LEU A 287 15.49 -5.73 12.77
N ASP A 288 16.00 -6.03 11.57
CA ASP A 288 16.20 -7.41 11.13
C ASP A 288 17.18 -8.17 12.04
N ILE A 289 18.29 -7.53 12.44
CA ILE A 289 19.25 -8.12 13.38
C ILE A 289 18.61 -8.31 14.77
N LEU A 290 17.88 -7.31 15.28
CA LEU A 290 17.20 -7.39 16.58
C LEU A 290 16.15 -8.51 16.61
N LYS A 291 15.39 -8.64 15.52
CA LYS A 291 14.40 -9.71 15.34
C LYS A 291 15.07 -11.09 15.45
N GLU A 292 16.18 -11.33 14.77
CA GLU A 292 16.91 -12.60 14.87
C GLU A 292 17.37 -12.89 16.29
N ILE A 293 17.91 -11.86 16.97
CA ILE A 293 18.33 -12.01 18.37
C ILE A 293 17.14 -12.42 19.23
N ILE A 294 15.98 -11.77 19.06
CA ILE A 294 14.75 -12.09 19.82
C ILE A 294 14.27 -13.51 19.52
N GLU A 295 14.19 -13.91 18.24
CA GLU A 295 13.73 -15.23 17.81
C GLU A 295 14.58 -16.34 18.43
N VAL A 296 15.91 -16.25 18.34
CA VAL A 296 16.82 -17.25 18.91
C VAL A 296 16.76 -17.26 20.43
N LYS A 297 16.61 -16.11 21.09
CA LYS A 297 16.51 -16.07 22.56
C LYS A 297 15.21 -16.65 23.09
N LEU A 298 14.10 -16.52 22.37
CA LEU A 298 12.81 -17.09 22.77
C LEU A 298 12.69 -18.58 22.44
N THR A 299 13.27 -19.02 21.32
CA THR A 299 13.12 -20.40 20.83
C THR A 299 14.28 -21.32 21.20
N GLY A 300 15.48 -20.77 21.37
CA GLY A 300 16.73 -21.52 21.46
C GLY A 300 17.20 -22.13 20.13
N ASP A 301 16.47 -21.94 19.02
CA ASP A 301 16.82 -22.53 17.72
C ASP A 301 17.69 -21.57 16.91
N LYS A 302 18.97 -21.93 16.74
CA LYS A 302 19.95 -21.15 15.98
C LYS A 302 19.65 -21.08 14.47
N LYS A 303 18.68 -21.85 13.95
CA LYS A 303 18.26 -21.78 12.54
C LYS A 303 17.63 -20.44 12.15
N PHE A 304 17.20 -19.63 13.12
CA PHE A 304 16.65 -18.30 12.86
C PHE A 304 17.74 -17.25 12.56
N LEU A 305 19.02 -17.58 12.74
CA LEU A 305 20.13 -16.72 12.36
C LEU A 305 20.28 -16.67 10.83
N ASN A 306 20.08 -15.51 10.21
CA ASN A 306 20.28 -15.27 8.78
C ASN A 306 21.30 -14.15 8.53
N ASN A 307 21.23 -13.10 9.34
CA ASN A 307 22.13 -11.95 9.32
C ASN A 307 23.29 -12.15 10.28
N LEU A 308 23.07 -12.76 11.46
CA LEU A 308 24.12 -13.06 12.44
C LEU A 308 24.72 -14.45 12.23
N ASN A 309 26.00 -14.64 12.57
CA ASN A 309 26.58 -15.97 12.75
C ASN A 309 26.56 -16.38 14.23
N GLU A 310 26.88 -17.63 14.53
CA GLU A 310 26.85 -18.13 15.92
C GLU A 310 27.83 -17.36 16.82
N GLU A 311 29.02 -17.01 16.33
CA GLU A 311 30.04 -16.30 17.09
C GLU A 311 29.59 -14.88 17.49
N GLU A 312 28.91 -14.19 16.59
CA GLU A 312 28.34 -12.87 16.81
C GLU A 312 27.16 -12.93 17.79
N PHE A 313 26.36 -14.00 17.72
CA PHE A 313 25.21 -14.20 18.61
C PHE A 313 25.60 -14.48 20.07
N ILE A 314 26.74 -15.15 20.32
CA ILE A 314 27.23 -15.47 21.68
C ILE A 314 27.23 -14.24 22.60
N TYR A 315 27.56 -13.06 22.07
CA TYR A 315 27.52 -11.82 22.84
C TYR A 315 26.12 -11.50 23.40
N PHE A 316 25.08 -11.74 22.61
CA PHE A 316 23.69 -11.41 22.95
C PHE A 316 23.01 -12.46 23.81
N GLU A 317 23.52 -13.69 23.84
CA GLU A 317 22.95 -14.83 24.58
C GLU A 317 22.65 -14.46 26.04
N ASN A 318 23.61 -13.85 26.73
CA ASN A 318 23.51 -13.51 28.15
C ASN A 318 22.94 -12.10 28.45
N LYS A 319 22.52 -11.33 27.43
CA LYS A 319 21.96 -9.97 27.65
C LYS A 319 20.48 -10.03 28.04
N PRO A 320 19.94 -9.07 28.81
CA PRO A 320 18.52 -9.07 29.13
C PRO A 320 17.67 -8.87 27.87
N ILE A 321 16.70 -9.76 27.64
CA ILE A 321 15.81 -9.67 26.46
C ILE A 321 14.95 -8.40 26.47
N THR A 322 14.64 -7.88 27.66
CA THR A 322 13.89 -6.63 27.85
C THR A 322 14.58 -5.43 27.20
N LYS A 323 15.91 -5.31 27.32
CA LYS A 323 16.68 -4.25 26.64
C LYS A 323 16.65 -4.37 25.12
N ILE A 324 16.59 -5.61 24.61
CA ILE A 324 16.54 -5.87 23.17
C ILE A 324 15.16 -5.49 22.62
N PHE A 325 14.08 -5.80 23.35
CA PHE A 325 12.73 -5.34 23.03
C PHE A 325 12.60 -3.82 23.07
N GLU A 326 13.08 -3.17 24.13
CA GLU A 326 13.06 -1.70 24.27
C GLU A 326 13.77 -1.01 23.09
N LEU A 327 14.94 -1.52 22.70
CA LEU A 327 15.66 -1.03 21.53
C LEU A 327 14.90 -1.27 20.22
N SER A 328 14.30 -2.46 20.06
CA SER A 328 13.49 -2.79 18.87
C SER A 328 12.29 -1.86 18.73
N ASP A 329 11.58 -1.59 19.82
CA ASP A 329 10.39 -0.73 19.83
C ASP A 329 10.77 0.72 19.50
N ASN A 330 11.82 1.24 20.13
CA ASN A 330 12.31 2.60 19.85
C ASN A 330 12.80 2.76 18.41
N ILE A 331 13.48 1.76 17.85
CA ILE A 331 13.92 1.76 16.45
C ILE A 331 12.72 1.67 15.51
N ALA A 332 11.73 0.81 15.78
CA ALA A 332 10.52 0.68 14.97
C ALA A 332 9.70 1.98 14.95
N ASP A 333 9.50 2.60 16.12
CA ASP A 333 8.85 3.91 16.22
C ASP A 333 9.63 4.99 15.44
N SER A 334 10.96 4.99 15.56
CA SER A 334 11.80 5.92 14.80
C SER A 334 11.66 5.75 13.28
N TYR A 335 11.57 4.50 12.79
CA TYR A 335 11.42 4.21 11.37
C TYR A 335 10.06 4.70 10.83
N THR A 336 8.97 4.43 11.55
CA THR A 336 7.62 4.83 11.12
C THR A 336 7.47 6.35 11.00
N LYS A 337 8.00 7.11 11.98
CA LYS A 337 7.92 8.57 12.02
C LYS A 337 8.94 9.28 11.14
N SER A 338 10.06 8.64 10.79
CA SER A 338 11.11 9.23 9.94
C SER A 338 10.86 9.09 8.43
N LYS A 339 9.85 8.33 8.00
CA LYS A 339 9.58 8.02 6.58
C LYS A 339 9.41 9.23 5.65
N ASN A 340 9.14 10.42 6.16
CA ASN A 340 8.85 11.62 5.35
C ASN A 340 9.43 12.93 5.91
N SER A 341 10.44 12.90 6.80
CA SER A 341 10.98 14.12 7.42
C SER A 341 12.45 14.36 7.07
N SER A 342 12.81 15.63 6.86
CA SER A 342 14.21 16.09 6.76
C SER A 342 14.98 15.99 8.08
N ILE A 343 14.32 15.55 9.16
CA ILE A 343 14.85 15.39 10.53
C ILE A 343 15.07 13.89 10.84
N SER A 344 14.94 13.00 9.84
CA SER A 344 15.03 11.54 9.98
C SER A 344 16.24 11.08 10.81
N PHE A 345 17.44 11.58 10.48
CA PHE A 345 18.68 11.28 11.22
C PHE A 345 18.59 11.64 12.71
N GLN A 346 18.24 12.89 13.04
CA GLN A 346 18.21 13.36 14.42
C GLN A 346 17.19 12.57 15.24
N TYR A 347 16.04 12.25 14.61
CA TYR A 347 14.99 11.47 15.26
C TYR A 347 15.42 10.03 15.53
N ILE A 348 16.07 9.38 14.58
CA ILE A 348 16.60 8.02 14.74
C ILE A 348 17.66 8.00 15.85
N LEU A 349 18.62 8.93 15.82
CA LEU A 349 19.65 9.02 16.85
C LEU A 349 19.05 9.23 18.25
N ILE A 350 18.09 10.15 18.41
CA ILE A 350 17.44 10.40 19.70
C ILE A 350 16.74 9.15 20.23
N ASN A 351 16.00 8.40 19.39
CA ASN A 351 15.30 7.20 19.86
C ASN A 351 16.26 6.04 20.18
N ILE A 352 17.37 5.91 19.45
CA ILE A 352 18.43 4.96 19.82
C ILE A 352 19.04 5.35 21.16
N LEU A 353 19.29 6.64 21.40
CA LEU A 353 19.81 7.14 22.67
C LEU A 353 18.80 7.01 23.83
N LYS A 354 17.49 7.08 23.58
CA LYS A 354 16.47 6.78 24.60
C LYS A 354 16.58 5.36 25.14
N SER A 355 17.03 4.42 24.30
CA SER A 355 17.25 3.02 24.68
C SER A 355 18.51 2.83 25.56
N VAL A 356 19.32 3.87 25.71
CA VAL A 356 20.48 3.88 26.61
C VAL A 356 20.01 4.23 28.02
N ASN A 357 19.66 3.21 28.81
CA ASN A 357 19.23 3.41 30.19
C ASN A 357 20.39 3.87 31.10
N LYS A 358 20.21 5.02 31.77
CA LYS A 358 20.96 5.41 32.97
C LYS A 358 20.22 4.87 34.19
N GLU A 359 20.85 4.01 34.98
CA GLU A 359 20.41 3.64 36.34
C GLU A 359 20.52 4.82 37.35
N THR A 360 20.11 6.04 36.99
CA THR A 360 20.12 7.18 37.92
C THR A 360 18.78 7.91 37.91
N LEU A 361 17.77 7.30 38.53
CA LEU A 361 16.65 8.06 39.09
C LEU A 361 16.99 8.36 40.55
N ILE A 362 17.43 9.57 40.83
CA ILE A 362 17.51 10.11 42.19
C ILE A 362 16.07 10.20 42.68
N SER A 363 15.71 9.35 43.63
CA SER A 363 14.46 9.48 44.38
C SER A 363 14.56 10.73 45.26
N VAL A 364 13.88 11.80 44.88
CA VAL A 364 13.58 12.88 45.83
C VAL A 364 12.44 12.36 46.70
N SER A 365 12.80 11.83 47.85
CA SER A 365 11.88 11.53 48.94
C SER A 365 11.12 12.80 49.34
N ASN A 366 9.80 12.73 49.29
CA ASN A 366 8.89 13.71 49.87
C ASN A 366 9.16 13.84 51.38
N ASN A 367 9.87 14.90 51.77
CA ASN A 367 9.78 15.42 53.13
C ASN A 367 8.73 16.53 53.13
N THR A 368 7.54 16.16 53.59
CA THR A 368 6.56 17.06 54.18
C THR A 368 7.17 17.70 55.43
N GLU A 369 7.45 19.00 55.38
CA GLU A 369 7.39 19.85 56.56
C GLU A 369 6.45 21.02 56.26
N GLU A 370 5.28 20.97 56.88
CA GLU A 370 4.43 22.13 57.10
C GLU A 370 5.24 23.17 57.88
N ASN A 371 5.31 24.40 57.37
CA ASN A 371 5.32 25.59 58.23
C ASN A 371 4.97 26.85 57.42
N SER A 372 3.81 27.39 57.78
CA SER A 372 3.39 28.80 57.81
C SER A 372 4.37 29.85 57.26
N TYR A 373 3.91 30.65 56.28
CA TYR A 373 4.33 32.04 56.20
C TYR A 373 3.18 32.99 55.86
N SER A 374 3.12 34.00 56.72
CA SER A 374 2.31 35.21 56.79
C SER A 374 2.34 36.10 55.54
N GLU A 375 1.22 36.74 55.27
CA GLU A 375 1.15 38.01 54.55
C GLU A 375 2.00 39.08 55.27
N GLN A 376 3.06 39.57 54.63
CA GLN A 376 3.56 40.93 54.85
C GLN A 376 3.99 41.60 53.54
N ASN A 377 3.49 42.83 53.44
CA ASN A 377 3.55 43.84 52.38
C ASN A 377 4.94 44.27 51.86
N LEU A 378 4.90 44.72 50.59
CA LEU A 378 5.59 45.88 49.96
C LEU A 378 7.11 45.83 49.68
N ASN A 379 7.47 45.81 48.39
CA ASN A 379 8.03 46.99 47.71
C ASN A 379 8.18 46.76 46.19
N ILE A 380 7.37 47.45 45.38
CA ILE A 380 7.67 47.69 43.95
C ILE A 380 7.95 49.19 43.83
N GLN A 381 9.18 49.54 43.49
CA GLN A 381 9.53 50.90 43.11
C GLN A 381 9.34 51.07 41.60
N GLU A 382 8.49 52.04 41.24
CA GLU A 382 8.32 52.59 39.91
C GLU A 382 9.58 53.33 39.46
N VAL A 383 10.02 53.09 38.22
CA VAL A 383 10.73 54.10 37.43
C VAL A 383 10.12 54.11 36.03
N HIS A 384 9.36 55.17 35.75
CA HIS A 384 8.89 55.54 34.43
C HIS A 384 10.05 56.00 33.54
N ASN A 385 10.05 55.59 32.27
CA ASN A 385 10.42 56.49 31.18
C ASN A 385 9.71 56.14 29.87
N LYS A 386 9.08 57.17 29.28
CA LYS A 386 8.37 57.21 28.00
C LYS A 386 9.35 57.15 26.83
N ILE A 387 9.07 56.36 25.80
CA ILE A 387 9.40 56.69 24.41
C ILE A 387 8.24 56.29 23.50
N ILE A 388 7.84 57.27 22.68
CA ILE A 388 6.79 57.30 21.66
C ILE A 388 7.30 56.57 20.41
N VAL A 389 6.46 55.78 19.74
CA VAL A 389 6.71 55.32 18.37
C VAL A 389 5.48 55.62 17.51
N GLU A 390 5.67 56.53 16.56
CA GLU A 390 4.73 56.93 15.51
C GLU A 390 4.80 55.97 14.31
N GLU A 391 3.66 55.81 13.62
CA GLU A 391 3.49 55.05 12.38
C GLU A 391 4.23 55.68 11.18
N PRO A 392 4.79 54.88 10.25
CA PRO A 392 5.38 55.43 9.03
C PRO A 392 4.33 55.67 7.93
N VAL A 393 4.22 56.93 7.54
CA VAL A 393 3.52 57.44 6.36
C VAL A 393 4.35 57.24 5.09
N ILE A 394 3.68 56.83 4.03
CA ILE A 394 4.17 56.65 2.65
C ILE A 394 4.58 57.99 2.03
N LYS A 395 5.72 58.04 1.32
CA LYS A 395 6.02 59.05 0.30
C LYS A 395 6.66 58.43 -0.94
N GLU A 396 6.08 58.79 -2.08
CA GLU A 396 6.51 58.50 -3.45
C GLU A 396 7.81 59.23 -3.85
N VAL A 397 8.53 58.64 -4.81
CA VAL A 397 9.43 59.34 -5.73
C VAL A 397 9.16 58.81 -7.16
N VAL A 398 8.74 59.72 -8.04
CA VAL A 398 8.61 59.64 -9.52
C VAL A 398 10.05 59.68 -10.11
N SER A 399 10.48 59.10 -11.25
CA SER A 399 10.00 59.12 -12.64
C SER A 399 10.95 58.30 -13.53
N GLU A 400 10.47 57.63 -14.58
CA GLU A 400 10.73 57.98 -16.00
C GLU A 400 10.15 56.95 -16.99
N GLU A 401 9.79 57.49 -18.15
CA GLU A 401 8.94 56.98 -19.22
C GLU A 401 9.61 55.90 -20.12
N GLN A 402 8.82 55.01 -20.73
CA GLN A 402 8.48 55.10 -22.17
C GLN A 402 7.55 53.96 -22.63
N ARG A 403 6.66 54.33 -23.56
CA ARG A 403 5.58 53.59 -24.21
C ARG A 403 6.10 52.68 -25.34
N ASN A 404 5.32 51.66 -25.73
CA ASN A 404 4.62 51.65 -27.02
C ASN A 404 3.74 50.40 -27.24
N ASP A 405 2.46 50.70 -27.49
CA ASP A 405 1.63 50.32 -28.64
C ASP A 405 0.91 48.96 -28.78
N GLU A 406 -0.43 49.10 -28.79
CA GLU A 406 -1.41 48.65 -29.81
C GLU A 406 -1.87 47.15 -29.82
N ASN A 407 -3.14 46.77 -30.01
CA ASN A 407 -4.26 47.35 -30.78
C ASN A 407 -5.68 46.93 -30.28
N VAL A 408 -6.67 47.75 -30.67
CA VAL A 408 -8.14 47.65 -30.55
C VAL A 408 -8.75 46.92 -31.77
N ILE A 409 -9.82 46.10 -31.62
CA ILE A 409 -10.98 46.00 -32.56
C ILE A 409 -12.25 45.52 -31.82
N GLU A 410 -13.38 46.18 -32.11
CA GLU A 410 -14.78 45.98 -31.70
C GLU A 410 -15.59 45.01 -32.62
N GLU A 411 -16.75 44.56 -32.09
CA GLU A 411 -18.02 44.19 -32.76
C GLU A 411 -18.14 43.00 -33.75
N ASN A 412 -19.05 42.05 -33.48
CA ASN A 412 -20.38 42.03 -34.15
C ASN A 412 -21.35 40.91 -33.71
N ILE A 413 -22.63 41.28 -33.75
CA ILE A 413 -23.86 40.53 -33.49
C ILE A 413 -24.28 39.75 -34.76
N PHE A 414 -24.84 38.55 -34.62
CA PHE A 414 -25.71 37.94 -35.64
C PHE A 414 -26.83 37.11 -34.99
N GLU A 415 -28.08 37.42 -35.35
CA GLU A 415 -29.30 36.69 -34.97
C GLU A 415 -29.80 35.76 -36.12
N GLN A 416 -30.19 34.52 -35.72
CA GLN A 416 -31.37 33.70 -36.10
C GLN A 416 -31.58 33.18 -37.55
N PRO A 417 -32.17 31.96 -37.77
CA PRO A 417 -33.62 31.71 -37.58
C PRO A 417 -34.10 30.32 -37.07
N MET A 418 -35.39 30.31 -36.70
CA MET A 418 -36.27 29.22 -36.23
C MET A 418 -36.61 28.15 -37.29
N ILE A 419 -36.89 26.91 -36.85
CA ILE A 419 -37.76 25.92 -37.54
C ILE A 419 -38.60 25.15 -36.49
N GLU A 420 -39.90 25.01 -36.75
CA GLU A 420 -40.93 24.35 -35.92
C GLU A 420 -41.09 22.82 -36.22
N GLN A 421 -41.29 22.04 -35.13
CA GLN A 421 -42.20 20.88 -34.87
C GLN A 421 -42.26 19.64 -35.82
N PRO A 422 -42.54 18.38 -35.34
CA PRO A 422 -43.71 18.04 -34.51
C PRO A 422 -43.62 16.91 -33.45
N MET A 423 -44.71 16.80 -32.69
CA MET A 423 -45.09 15.83 -31.66
C MET A 423 -45.35 14.41 -32.23
N ILE A 424 -45.05 13.37 -31.43
CA ILE A 424 -45.63 12.02 -31.54
C ILE A 424 -45.96 11.51 -30.12
N GLU A 425 -47.21 11.13 -29.92
CA GLU A 425 -47.77 10.45 -28.74
C GLU A 425 -47.55 8.92 -28.86
N GLU A 426 -47.34 8.24 -27.73
CA GLU A 426 -47.46 6.77 -27.63
C GLU A 426 -48.30 6.36 -26.38
N PRO A 427 -48.96 5.18 -26.41
CA PRO A 427 -50.27 4.97 -25.80
C PRO A 427 -50.26 4.31 -24.42
N ILE A 428 -51.41 4.42 -23.75
CA ILE A 428 -51.81 3.79 -22.49
C ILE A 428 -52.13 2.30 -22.72
N VAL A 429 -51.63 1.41 -21.86
CA VAL A 429 -52.16 0.03 -21.68
C VAL A 429 -52.24 -0.28 -20.19
N GLU A 430 -53.43 -0.75 -19.77
CA GLU A 430 -53.84 -1.13 -18.41
C GLU A 430 -53.29 -2.51 -18.00
N GLU A 431 -52.94 -2.67 -16.71
CA GLU A 431 -52.64 -3.97 -16.09
C GLU A 431 -53.90 -4.60 -15.44
N PRO A 432 -54.09 -5.93 -15.49
CA PRO A 432 -55.13 -6.60 -14.72
C PRO A 432 -54.64 -7.05 -13.34
N ILE A 433 -55.55 -6.93 -12.37
CA ILE A 433 -55.44 -7.34 -10.96
C ILE A 433 -55.50 -8.87 -10.83
N VAL A 434 -54.64 -9.47 -10.00
CA VAL A 434 -54.81 -10.86 -9.48
C VAL A 434 -54.49 -10.90 -7.98
N GLU A 435 -55.42 -11.48 -7.21
CA GLU A 435 -55.44 -11.65 -5.75
C GLU A 435 -54.52 -12.80 -5.28
N GLU A 436 -53.92 -12.65 -4.09
CA GLU A 436 -53.10 -13.65 -3.39
C GLU A 436 -53.94 -14.70 -2.64
N PRO A 437 -53.50 -15.97 -2.53
CA PRO A 437 -53.98 -16.89 -1.51
C PRO A 437 -53.00 -17.02 -0.32
N ILE A 438 -53.59 -16.93 0.87
CA ILE A 438 -53.01 -17.14 2.20
C ILE A 438 -52.69 -18.63 2.43
N ILE A 439 -51.48 -18.97 2.91
CA ILE A 439 -51.18 -20.29 3.49
C ILE A 439 -50.31 -20.13 4.76
N GLU A 440 -50.76 -20.78 5.83
CA GLU A 440 -50.24 -20.79 7.21
C GLU A 440 -48.89 -21.51 7.39
N GLU A 441 -48.10 -21.04 8.36
CA GLU A 441 -46.81 -21.63 8.78
C GLU A 441 -46.97 -22.81 9.76
N PRO A 442 -46.12 -23.86 9.69
CA PRO A 442 -45.96 -24.82 10.78
C PRO A 442 -44.77 -24.47 11.71
N LYS A 443 -45.05 -24.52 13.02
CA LYS A 443 -44.10 -24.43 14.14
C LYS A 443 -43.09 -25.57 14.16
N ILE A 444 -41.84 -25.30 14.57
CA ILE A 444 -40.88 -26.29 15.08
C ILE A 444 -40.17 -25.74 16.33
N GLU A 445 -40.04 -26.61 17.33
CA GLU A 445 -39.68 -26.42 18.73
C GLU A 445 -38.19 -26.14 19.01
N GLU A 446 -37.99 -25.52 20.17
CA GLU A 446 -36.74 -25.03 20.78
C GLU A 446 -35.80 -26.16 21.26
N LYS A 447 -34.49 -25.88 21.24
CA LYS A 447 -33.52 -26.50 22.15
C LYS A 447 -32.69 -25.41 22.81
N GLU A 448 -32.83 -25.35 24.13
CA GLU A 448 -32.11 -24.49 25.07
C GLU A 448 -30.60 -24.78 25.03
N ASN A 449 -29.79 -23.71 25.00
CA ASN A 449 -28.41 -23.71 25.49
C ASN A 449 -28.26 -22.51 26.44
N GLU A 450 -27.60 -22.78 27.56
CA GLU A 450 -27.55 -22.01 28.81
C GLU A 450 -27.16 -20.52 28.64
N GLU A 451 -27.96 -19.62 29.21
CA GLU A 451 -27.72 -18.18 29.29
C GLU A 451 -26.73 -17.83 30.42
N GLN A 452 -25.65 -17.12 30.08
CA GLN A 452 -24.97 -16.20 31.00
C GLN A 452 -25.64 -14.81 30.87
N PRO A 453 -25.69 -14.00 31.94
CA PRO A 453 -26.50 -12.78 31.96
C PRO A 453 -25.99 -11.77 30.94
N VAL A 454 -26.84 -11.41 29.98
CA VAL A 454 -26.59 -10.38 28.98
C VAL A 454 -26.74 -9.01 29.65
N GLU A 455 -25.63 -8.36 30.00
CA GLU A 455 -25.60 -6.91 30.19
C GLU A 455 -26.16 -6.22 28.93
N SER A 456 -27.07 -5.27 29.09
CA SER A 456 -27.63 -4.52 27.97
C SER A 456 -26.51 -3.76 27.24
N LEU A 457 -26.60 -3.65 25.92
CA LEU A 457 -25.59 -2.96 25.07
C LEU A 457 -25.33 -1.52 25.54
N GLU A 458 -26.37 -0.83 26.01
CA GLU A 458 -26.26 0.50 26.62
C GLU A 458 -25.33 0.47 27.83
N SER A 459 -25.54 -0.45 28.78
CA SER A 459 -24.68 -0.58 29.97
C SER A 459 -23.21 -0.92 29.66
N ARG A 460 -22.95 -1.65 28.56
CA ARG A 460 -21.58 -1.96 28.11
C ARG A 460 -20.89 -0.75 27.49
N ASN A 461 -21.59 0.00 26.63
CA ASN A 461 -21.05 1.23 26.05
C ASN A 461 -20.77 2.28 27.14
N GLU A 462 -21.63 2.38 28.16
CA GLU A 462 -21.39 3.26 29.31
C GLU A 462 -20.12 2.87 30.07
N ASN A 463 -19.93 1.57 30.36
CA ASN A 463 -18.73 1.07 31.04
C ASN A 463 -17.45 1.32 30.23
N ASP A 464 -17.48 1.12 28.91
CA ASP A 464 -16.34 1.37 28.04
C ASP A 464 -15.96 2.86 27.95
N ILE A 465 -16.94 3.76 27.96
CA ILE A 465 -16.69 5.21 27.98
C ILE A 465 -16.17 5.66 29.34
N GLN A 466 -16.65 5.08 30.44
CA GLN A 466 -16.13 5.34 31.79
C GLN A 466 -14.70 4.83 31.95
N GLU A 467 -14.35 3.66 31.40
CA GLU A 467 -12.97 3.16 31.35
C GLU A 467 -12.06 4.11 30.54
N PHE A 468 -12.57 4.63 29.42
CA PHE A 468 -11.85 5.61 28.60
C PHE A 468 -11.57 6.92 29.34
N LEU A 469 -12.55 7.45 30.07
CA LEU A 469 -12.41 8.70 30.85
C LEU A 469 -11.35 8.58 31.96
N ASN A 470 -11.15 7.37 32.49
CA ASN A 470 -10.18 7.09 33.56
C ASN A 470 -8.77 6.71 33.05
N SER A 471 -8.54 6.65 31.73
CA SER A 471 -7.29 6.20 31.13
C SER A 471 -6.39 7.34 30.67
N ASP A 472 -5.11 7.27 31.01
CA ASP A 472 -4.05 8.20 30.56
C ASP A 472 -3.28 7.71 29.32
N ASP A 473 -3.74 6.62 28.69
CA ASP A 473 -3.09 6.01 27.53
C ASP A 473 -3.25 6.87 26.25
N GLU A 474 -2.16 7.17 25.54
CA GLU A 474 -2.20 7.92 24.27
C GLU A 474 -3.04 7.23 23.18
N SER A 475 -3.21 5.90 23.26
CA SER A 475 -4.00 5.08 22.32
C SER A 475 -5.47 4.92 22.72
N LYS A 476 -5.92 5.55 23.82
CA LYS A 476 -7.27 5.35 24.39
C LYS A 476 -8.41 5.64 23.41
N PHE A 477 -8.28 6.66 22.57
CA PHE A 477 -9.30 7.01 21.56
C PHE A 477 -9.47 5.90 20.52
N LEU A 478 -8.37 5.34 20.04
CA LEU A 478 -8.40 4.23 19.08
C LEU A 478 -9.03 2.99 19.71
N LYS A 479 -8.65 2.66 20.95
CA LYS A 479 -9.22 1.53 21.69
C LYS A 479 -10.73 1.68 21.90
N LEU A 480 -11.20 2.86 22.32
CA LEU A 480 -12.62 3.13 22.49
C LEU A 480 -13.37 3.05 21.16
N GLN A 481 -12.82 3.66 20.09
CA GLN A 481 -13.41 3.61 18.75
C GLN A 481 -13.59 2.17 18.27
N MET A 482 -12.58 1.31 18.47
CA MET A 482 -12.67 -0.10 18.08
C MET A 482 -13.69 -0.88 18.91
N LYS A 483 -13.76 -0.64 20.23
CA LYS A 483 -14.76 -1.29 21.11
C LYS A 483 -16.19 -0.96 20.68
N LEU A 484 -16.48 0.33 20.48
CA LEU A 484 -17.80 0.80 20.04
C LEU A 484 -18.14 0.37 18.61
N LEU A 485 -17.15 0.36 17.71
CA LEU A 485 -17.34 -0.20 16.36
C LEU A 485 -17.77 -1.66 16.42
N ILE A 486 -17.14 -2.49 17.27
CA ILE A 486 -17.49 -3.91 17.41
C ILE A 486 -18.88 -4.08 18.03
N SER A 487 -19.23 -3.29 19.06
CA SER A 487 -20.55 -3.39 19.70
C SER A 487 -21.68 -2.93 18.78
N GLU A 488 -21.47 -1.87 18.00
CA GLU A 488 -22.49 -1.26 17.14
C GLU A 488 -22.56 -1.90 15.74
N SER A 489 -21.46 -2.47 15.22
CA SER A 489 -21.44 -3.08 13.87
C SER A 489 -22.40 -4.26 13.70
N ASN A 490 -22.69 -5.01 14.77
CA ASN A 490 -23.67 -6.10 14.76
C ASN A 490 -25.13 -5.62 14.69
N MET A 491 -25.38 -4.32 14.84
CA MET A 491 -26.72 -3.73 14.93
C MET A 491 -27.27 -3.27 13.57
N TYR A 492 -26.40 -3.04 12.58
CA TYR A 492 -26.79 -2.47 11.30
C TYR A 492 -26.89 -3.55 10.20
N LYS A 493 -28.11 -4.04 9.93
CA LYS A 493 -28.40 -5.00 8.85
C LYS A 493 -28.39 -4.38 7.44
N LYS A 494 -28.48 -3.06 7.30
CA LYS A 494 -28.51 -2.35 6.01
C LYS A 494 -27.18 -1.65 5.76
N VAL A 495 -26.65 -1.79 4.55
CA VAL A 495 -25.42 -1.11 4.12
C VAL A 495 -25.81 0.18 3.42
N ILE A 496 -25.31 1.31 3.94
CA ILE A 496 -25.51 2.62 3.34
C ILE A 496 -24.27 2.99 2.55
N ASP A 497 -24.47 3.26 1.27
CA ASP A 497 -23.43 3.70 0.35
C ASP A 497 -23.97 4.85 -0.51
N PHE A 498 -23.06 5.68 -1.01
CA PHE A 498 -23.38 6.88 -1.80
C PHE A 498 -23.02 6.67 -3.27
N SER A 499 -23.87 7.16 -4.17
CA SER A 499 -23.59 7.09 -5.61
C SER A 499 -22.42 8.00 -5.98
N ASN A 500 -21.73 7.69 -7.09
CA ASN A 500 -20.66 8.55 -7.59
C ASN A 500 -21.15 9.98 -7.84
N ASP A 501 -22.38 10.13 -8.32
CA ASP A 501 -22.96 11.43 -8.64
C ASP A 501 -23.21 12.27 -7.39
N GLN A 502 -23.65 11.65 -6.28
CA GLN A 502 -23.79 12.34 -4.99
C GLN A 502 -22.44 12.85 -4.48
N ILE A 503 -21.40 12.01 -4.54
CA ILE A 503 -20.06 12.39 -4.08
C ILE A 503 -19.45 13.49 -4.98
N ILE A 504 -19.64 13.36 -6.29
CA ILE A 504 -19.17 14.34 -7.28
C ILE A 504 -19.91 15.68 -7.12
N ASN A 505 -21.20 15.68 -6.79
CA ASN A 505 -21.95 16.90 -6.51
C ASN A 505 -21.29 17.72 -5.39
N VAL A 506 -20.87 17.08 -4.29
CA VAL A 506 -20.11 17.75 -3.20
C VAL A 506 -18.79 18.33 -3.72
N LEU A 507 -18.09 17.62 -4.61
CA LEU A 507 -16.84 18.10 -5.22
C LEU A 507 -17.03 19.30 -6.14
N VAL A 508 -18.14 19.35 -6.88
CA VAL A 508 -18.50 20.50 -7.73
C VAL A 508 -18.79 21.74 -6.87
N GLY A 509 -19.46 21.56 -5.73
CA GLY A 509 -19.74 22.63 -4.76
C GLY A 509 -18.59 22.96 -3.79
N ALA A 510 -17.46 22.24 -3.88
CA ALA A 510 -16.41 22.32 -2.88
C ALA A 510 -15.65 23.65 -2.94
N ASN A 511 -15.42 24.25 -1.77
CA ASN A 511 -14.64 25.47 -1.66
C ASN A 511 -13.68 25.43 -0.45
N LYS A 512 -12.60 26.20 -0.55
CA LYS A 512 -11.50 26.15 0.43
C LYS A 512 -11.89 26.74 1.79
N GLU A 513 -12.77 27.74 1.81
CA GLU A 513 -13.21 28.42 3.04
C GLU A 513 -14.05 27.48 3.90
N ALA A 514 -15.04 26.80 3.32
CA ALA A 514 -15.86 25.83 4.02
C ALA A 514 -15.02 24.65 4.51
N ARG A 515 -14.09 24.15 3.69
CA ARG A 515 -13.16 23.10 4.12
C ARG A 515 -12.36 23.52 5.36
N ASN A 516 -11.77 24.72 5.36
CA ASN A 516 -10.99 25.20 6.50
C ASN A 516 -11.87 25.36 7.76
N TYR A 517 -13.12 25.81 7.61
CA TYR A 517 -14.08 25.88 8.70
C TYR A 517 -14.32 24.51 9.35
N PHE A 518 -14.63 23.50 8.52
CA PHE A 518 -14.85 22.15 9.02
C PHE A 518 -13.57 21.53 9.57
N ASP A 519 -12.42 21.65 8.90
CA ASP A 519 -11.12 21.12 9.36
C ASP A 519 -10.75 21.67 10.74
N ASN A 520 -10.95 22.98 10.99
CA ASN A 520 -10.71 23.57 12.30
C ASN A 520 -11.65 22.98 13.36
N LYS A 521 -12.97 22.99 13.12
CA LYS A 521 -13.94 22.41 14.06
C LYS A 521 -13.73 20.92 14.30
N PHE A 522 -13.27 20.17 13.30
CA PHE A 522 -13.02 18.73 13.41
C PHE A 522 -11.77 18.42 14.23
N ASN A 523 -10.73 19.25 14.12
CA ASN A 523 -9.53 19.13 14.95
C ASN A 523 -9.85 19.46 16.42
N ASP A 524 -10.75 20.41 16.68
CA ASP A 524 -11.17 20.79 18.03
C ASP A 524 -11.88 19.66 18.78
N ILE A 525 -12.58 18.75 18.07
CA ILE A 525 -13.29 17.59 18.64
C ILE A 525 -12.35 16.78 19.54
N PHE A 526 -11.09 16.63 19.17
CA PHE A 526 -10.14 15.72 19.84
C PHE A 526 -9.09 16.44 20.70
N GLN A 527 -9.16 17.77 20.85
CA GLN A 527 -8.18 18.58 21.60
C GLN A 527 -8.45 18.66 23.12
N THR A 528 -8.76 17.52 23.75
CA THR A 528 -8.68 17.29 25.21
C THR A 528 -9.67 18.02 26.14
N GLN A 529 -10.19 19.23 25.89
CA GLN A 529 -11.10 19.87 26.86
C GLN A 529 -12.60 19.52 26.69
N LEU A 530 -13.05 19.21 25.47
CA LEU A 530 -14.44 18.83 25.16
C LEU A 530 -14.72 17.34 25.39
N MET A 531 -13.75 16.48 25.13
CA MET A 531 -13.87 15.02 25.22
C MET A 531 -13.72 14.46 26.65
N LEU A 532 -13.23 15.24 27.61
CA LEU A 532 -12.91 14.73 28.96
C LEU A 532 -14.06 14.82 29.97
N GLY A 533 -15.27 15.22 29.58
CA GLY A 533 -16.37 15.43 30.53
C GLY A 533 -17.79 15.18 30.05
N ASP A 534 -18.00 14.83 28.77
CA ASP A 534 -19.34 14.61 28.23
C ASP A 534 -19.42 13.27 27.49
N GLN A 535 -20.08 12.30 28.13
CA GLN A 535 -20.29 10.96 27.60
C GLN A 535 -21.08 10.95 26.29
N ASN A 536 -22.10 11.82 26.17
CA ASN A 536 -22.90 11.92 24.94
C ASN A 536 -22.06 12.51 23.81
N PHE A 537 -21.15 13.44 24.13
CA PHE A 537 -20.21 13.97 23.14
C PHE A 537 -19.26 12.87 22.64
N ILE A 538 -18.66 12.10 23.55
CA ILE A 538 -17.76 11.00 23.17
C ILE A 538 -18.50 9.99 22.26
N GLU A 539 -19.69 9.54 22.66
CA GLU A 539 -20.45 8.54 21.91
C GLU A 539 -20.78 8.98 20.47
N ASN A 540 -21.09 10.26 20.27
CA ASN A 540 -21.47 10.79 18.96
C ASN A 540 -20.27 11.14 18.07
N PHE A 541 -19.12 11.54 18.66
CA PHE A 541 -17.99 12.07 17.88
C PHE A 541 -16.79 11.13 17.78
N ILE A 542 -16.66 10.10 18.63
CA ILE A 542 -15.54 9.14 18.59
C ILE A 542 -15.43 8.39 17.25
N MET A 543 -16.54 8.22 16.54
CA MET A 543 -16.55 7.56 15.22
C MET A 543 -15.67 8.26 14.18
N PHE A 544 -15.46 9.56 14.36
CA PHE A 544 -14.65 10.38 13.46
C PHE A 544 -13.15 10.31 13.72
N TYR A 545 -12.71 9.64 14.79
CA TYR A 545 -11.29 9.55 15.13
C TYR A 545 -10.47 8.92 14.00
N GLY A 546 -9.33 9.53 13.67
CA GLY A 546 -8.46 9.12 12.57
C GLY A 546 -9.00 9.41 11.15
N SER A 547 -10.18 10.02 11.01
CA SER A 547 -10.76 10.35 9.70
C SER A 547 -10.30 11.72 9.20
N LYS A 548 -10.27 11.92 7.88
CA LYS A 548 -9.78 13.16 7.26
C LYS A 548 -10.82 13.81 6.34
N ILE A 549 -11.06 15.11 6.50
CA ILE A 549 -11.90 15.87 5.57
C ILE A 549 -11.10 16.17 4.30
N THR A 550 -11.66 15.80 3.15
CA THR A 550 -10.98 15.91 1.85
C THR A 550 -11.59 16.94 0.93
N ALA A 551 -12.91 17.16 1.05
CA ALA A 551 -13.64 18.21 0.35
C ALA A 551 -14.84 18.64 1.21
N ALA A 552 -15.25 19.90 1.09
CA ALA A 552 -16.46 20.41 1.72
C ALA A 552 -17.07 21.54 0.90
N SER A 553 -18.39 21.58 0.84
CA SER A 553 -19.21 22.69 0.34
C SER A 553 -19.79 23.47 1.54
N GLN A 554 -20.78 24.34 1.33
CA GLN A 554 -21.37 25.15 2.42
C GLN A 554 -22.01 24.32 3.53
N ASP A 555 -22.65 23.20 3.18
CA ASP A 555 -23.42 22.34 4.11
C ASP A 555 -23.16 20.83 3.87
N GLU A 556 -22.18 20.46 3.03
CA GLU A 556 -21.82 19.06 2.74
C GLU A 556 -20.31 18.83 2.92
N LEU A 557 -19.91 17.67 3.44
CA LEU A 557 -18.49 17.30 3.54
C LEU A 557 -18.22 15.84 3.17
N ILE A 558 -17.04 15.60 2.61
CA ILE A 558 -16.50 14.28 2.31
C ILE A 558 -15.42 13.94 3.32
N LEU A 559 -15.70 12.90 4.09
CA LEU A 559 -14.80 12.31 5.06
C LEU A 559 -14.16 11.04 4.49
N VAL A 560 -12.84 10.95 4.53
CA VAL A 560 -12.09 9.78 4.08
C VAL A 560 -11.47 9.06 5.27
N CYS A 561 -11.83 7.78 5.42
CA CYS A 561 -11.34 6.89 6.47
C CYS A 561 -10.29 5.91 5.94
N ASP A 562 -9.47 5.39 6.85
CA ASP A 562 -8.44 4.40 6.54
C ASP A 562 -9.02 3.03 6.19
N GLU A 563 -10.09 2.63 6.86
CA GLU A 563 -10.79 1.37 6.65
C GLU A 563 -12.24 1.56 6.21
N ARG A 564 -12.72 0.65 5.35
CA ARG A 564 -14.10 0.63 4.86
C ARG A 564 -15.13 0.31 5.96
N THR A 565 -14.73 -0.42 6.99
CA THR A 565 -15.54 -0.75 8.17
C THR A 565 -15.94 0.53 8.92
N ILE A 566 -14.97 1.42 9.16
CA ILE A 566 -15.18 2.71 9.84
C ILE A 566 -16.08 3.62 8.99
N SER A 567 -15.84 3.71 7.68
CA SER A 567 -16.67 4.58 6.82
C SER A 567 -18.14 4.13 6.79
N LYS A 568 -18.38 2.81 6.72
CA LYS A 568 -19.73 2.22 6.80
C LYS A 568 -20.39 2.50 8.14
N TRP A 569 -19.64 2.35 9.24
CA TRP A 569 -20.14 2.62 10.58
C TRP A 569 -20.61 4.06 10.74
N ILE A 570 -19.81 5.03 10.27
CA ILE A 570 -20.17 6.46 10.28
C ILE A 570 -21.48 6.70 9.50
N ASN A 571 -21.57 6.20 8.26
CA ASN A 571 -22.76 6.40 7.42
C ASN A 571 -24.04 5.81 8.03
N ASN A 572 -23.91 4.66 8.71
CA ASN A 572 -25.01 4.01 9.42
C ASN A 572 -25.41 4.76 10.69
N LYS A 573 -24.43 5.22 11.49
CA LYS A 573 -24.70 5.96 12.73
C LYS A 573 -25.39 7.30 12.46
N LEU A 574 -25.05 7.94 11.34
CA LEU A 574 -25.71 9.17 10.85
C LEU A 574 -27.17 8.98 10.42
N GLN A 575 -27.71 7.75 10.37
CA GLN A 575 -29.14 7.54 10.18
C GLN A 575 -29.96 7.83 11.43
N ASN A 576 -29.33 7.82 12.61
CA ASN A 576 -29.99 8.18 13.85
C ASN A 576 -30.19 9.69 13.92
N GLU A 577 -31.46 10.12 14.04
CA GLU A 577 -31.83 11.53 14.11
C GLU A 577 -31.21 12.24 15.33
N LYS A 578 -31.11 11.55 16.47
CA LYS A 578 -30.50 12.12 17.69
C LYS A 578 -29.01 12.42 17.47
N THR A 579 -28.28 11.49 16.85
CA THR A 579 -26.87 11.67 16.52
C THR A 579 -26.67 12.79 15.51
N ARG A 580 -27.52 12.88 14.48
CA ARG A 580 -27.46 14.00 13.52
C ARG A 580 -27.67 15.34 14.21
N GLN A 581 -28.67 15.45 15.07
CA GLN A 581 -28.95 16.71 15.75
C GLN A 581 -27.77 17.16 16.62
N ALA A 582 -27.14 16.25 17.37
CA ALA A 582 -25.94 16.56 18.15
C ALA A 582 -24.78 17.07 17.27
N ILE A 583 -24.62 16.51 16.07
CA ILE A 583 -23.63 16.94 15.09
C ILE A 583 -23.99 18.32 14.52
N PHE A 584 -25.25 18.56 14.17
CA PHE A 584 -25.71 19.84 13.64
C PHE A 584 -25.53 20.97 14.67
N ASP A 585 -25.85 20.70 15.93
CA ASP A 585 -25.69 21.65 17.03
C ASP A 585 -24.20 22.02 17.22
N TYR A 586 -23.28 21.05 17.11
CA TYR A 586 -21.83 21.31 17.20
C TYR A 586 -21.30 22.12 16.00
N PHE A 587 -21.70 21.76 14.79
CA PHE A 587 -21.26 22.48 13.59
C PHE A 587 -22.00 23.80 13.40
N GLY A 588 -23.14 24.03 14.06
CA GLY A 588 -23.98 25.22 13.92
C GLY A 588 -24.70 25.31 12.57
N ILE A 589 -24.71 24.21 11.80
CA ILE A 589 -25.29 24.07 10.48
C ILE A 589 -25.72 22.61 10.27
N ASP A 590 -26.75 22.40 9.44
CA ASP A 590 -27.26 21.07 9.08
C ASP A 590 -26.29 20.37 8.12
N VAL A 591 -25.18 19.88 8.65
CA VAL A 591 -24.08 19.32 7.88
C VAL A 591 -24.38 17.90 7.36
N LYS A 592 -24.30 17.74 6.05
CA LYS A 592 -24.44 16.45 5.35
C LYS A 592 -23.07 15.80 5.21
N ILE A 593 -22.88 14.63 5.82
CA ILE A 593 -21.58 13.95 5.87
C ILE A 593 -21.62 12.71 4.98
N ILE A 594 -20.70 12.63 4.02
CA ILE A 594 -20.43 11.42 3.25
C ILE A 594 -19.10 10.82 3.71
N SER A 595 -19.13 9.60 4.26
CA SER A 595 -17.92 8.87 4.63
C SER A 595 -17.59 7.76 3.64
N ILE A 596 -16.34 7.73 3.16
CA ILE A 596 -15.81 6.74 2.21
C ILE A 596 -14.40 6.29 2.60
N ASP A 597 -13.93 5.15 2.09
CA ASP A 597 -12.57 4.68 2.30
C ASP A 597 -11.58 5.29 1.29
N LYS A 598 -10.27 5.18 1.59
CA LYS A 598 -9.19 5.66 0.72
C LYS A 598 -9.27 5.10 -0.71
N LYS A 599 -9.73 3.85 -0.88
CA LYS A 599 -9.87 3.22 -2.19
C LYS A 599 -10.98 3.88 -3.00
N ARG A 600 -12.18 4.01 -2.43
CA ARG A 600 -13.31 4.68 -3.09
C ARG A 600 -13.01 6.14 -3.43
N TRP A 601 -12.30 6.84 -2.54
CA TRP A 601 -11.85 8.21 -2.81
C TRP A 601 -10.92 8.31 -4.03
N ALA A 602 -10.03 7.33 -4.23
CA ALA A 602 -9.17 7.31 -5.41
C ALA A 602 -9.96 7.14 -6.70
N GLU A 603 -10.97 6.25 -6.70
CA GLU A 603 -11.87 6.03 -7.84
C GLU A 603 -12.67 7.30 -8.19
N ILE A 604 -13.26 7.97 -7.18
CA ILE A 604 -14.04 9.19 -7.38
C ILE A 604 -13.19 10.33 -7.96
N LYS A 605 -11.94 10.47 -7.53
CA LYS A 605 -11.04 11.49 -8.10
C LYS A 605 -10.77 11.26 -9.59
N VAL A 606 -10.65 10.00 -10.01
CA VAL A 606 -10.46 9.65 -11.42
C VAL A 606 -11.73 9.97 -12.21
N ASP A 607 -12.90 9.57 -11.72
CA ASP A 607 -14.20 9.85 -12.36
C ASP A 607 -14.43 11.38 -12.48
N PHE A 608 -14.22 12.13 -11.39
CA PHE A 608 -14.32 13.59 -11.39
C PHE A 608 -13.42 14.25 -12.43
N MET A 609 -12.14 13.83 -12.51
CA MET A 609 -11.20 14.40 -13.48
C MET A 609 -11.58 14.05 -14.92
N SER A 610 -12.08 12.84 -15.18
CA SER A 610 -12.58 12.42 -16.51
C SER A 610 -13.78 13.28 -16.93
N ARG A 611 -14.78 13.42 -16.05
CA ARG A 611 -15.97 14.25 -16.35
C ARG A 611 -15.62 15.72 -16.53
N LYS A 612 -14.63 16.23 -15.79
CA LYS A 612 -14.12 17.60 -15.95
C LYS A 612 -13.45 17.81 -17.31
N GLN A 613 -12.65 16.86 -17.78
CA GLN A 613 -11.99 16.93 -19.09
C GLN A 613 -12.99 16.82 -20.25
N GLU A 614 -14.04 16.03 -20.08
CA GLU A 614 -15.08 15.82 -21.09
C GLU A 614 -16.19 16.88 -21.05
N ASN A 615 -16.10 17.91 -20.19
CA ASN A 615 -17.17 18.90 -19.94
C ASN A 615 -18.54 18.26 -19.60
N LYS A 616 -18.53 17.12 -18.89
CA LYS A 616 -19.71 16.38 -18.45
C LYS A 616 -20.06 16.59 -16.97
N LEU A 617 -19.44 17.58 -16.31
CA LEU A 617 -19.80 17.92 -14.92
C LEU A 617 -21.12 18.68 -14.91
N GLU A 618 -22.10 18.14 -14.20
CA GLU A 618 -23.34 18.86 -13.91
C GLU A 618 -23.08 20.03 -12.96
N ALA A 619 -23.94 21.05 -13.02
CA ALA A 619 -23.92 22.13 -12.04
C ALA A 619 -24.29 21.61 -10.65
N TYR A 620 -23.72 22.21 -9.60
CA TYR A 620 -24.02 21.87 -8.21
C TYR A 620 -25.53 21.95 -7.94
N LYS A 621 -26.08 20.85 -7.42
CA LYS A 621 -27.47 20.75 -6.97
C LYS A 621 -27.49 20.74 -5.45
N LYS A 622 -28.16 21.71 -4.84
CA LYS A 622 -28.36 21.72 -3.39
C LYS A 622 -29.35 20.63 -3.00
N VAL A 623 -28.98 19.76 -2.06
CA VAL A 623 -29.85 18.71 -1.52
C VAL A 623 -30.31 19.10 -0.12
N GLU A 624 -31.61 19.02 0.16
CA GLU A 624 -32.15 19.27 1.50
C GLU A 624 -31.76 18.13 2.47
N SER A 625 -31.49 18.44 3.73
CA SER A 625 -30.99 17.48 4.72
C SER A 625 -31.95 16.29 4.94
N LYS A 626 -33.26 16.53 4.85
CA LYS A 626 -34.28 15.49 4.96
C LYS A 626 -34.18 14.48 3.81
N ASP A 627 -34.00 14.96 2.58
CA ASP A 627 -33.89 14.12 1.39
C ASP A 627 -32.54 13.41 1.33
N PHE A 628 -31.47 14.08 1.77
CA PHE A 628 -30.12 13.52 1.82
C PHE A 628 -30.04 12.24 2.64
N TYR A 629 -30.69 12.19 3.81
CA TYR A 629 -30.67 11.00 4.68
C TYR A 629 -31.84 10.02 4.41
N GLN A 630 -32.95 10.45 3.79
CA GLN A 630 -34.07 9.56 3.46
C GLN A 630 -33.86 8.73 2.19
N THR A 631 -33.08 9.22 1.22
CA THR A 631 -32.85 8.55 -0.08
C THR A 631 -31.76 7.46 -0.02
N LEU A 632 -31.29 7.10 1.18
CA LEU A 632 -30.12 6.23 1.41
C LEU A 632 -30.45 4.75 1.62
N VAL A 633 -31.73 4.39 1.62
CA VAL A 633 -32.17 3.00 1.71
C VAL A 633 -32.22 2.40 0.31
N LEU A 634 -31.10 1.86 -0.16
CA LEU A 634 -31.17 0.84 -1.20
C LEU A 634 -31.69 -0.45 -0.54
N GLU A 635 -32.98 -0.75 -0.74
CA GLU A 635 -33.47 -2.12 -0.65
C GLU A 635 -32.80 -2.93 -1.77
N SER A 636 -31.77 -3.68 -1.40
CA SER A 636 -31.76 -5.12 -1.62
C SER A 636 -30.46 -5.70 -1.08
N ASP A 637 -30.59 -6.33 0.09
CA ASP A 637 -29.83 -7.53 0.41
C ASP A 637 -30.37 -8.68 -0.48
N GLN A 638 -30.20 -8.52 -1.80
CA GLN A 638 -30.31 -9.59 -2.79
C GLN A 638 -28.97 -9.76 -3.50
N GLU A 639 -27.86 -9.80 -2.76
CA GLU A 639 -26.87 -10.80 -3.12
C GLU A 639 -27.42 -12.14 -2.63
N GLU A 640 -28.19 -12.78 -3.52
CA GLU A 640 -28.55 -14.18 -3.38
C GLU A 640 -27.28 -14.94 -3.03
N ASN A 641 -27.16 -15.36 -1.77
CA ASN A 641 -25.98 -16.01 -1.20
C ASN A 641 -25.41 -16.96 -2.25
N GLU A 642 -24.17 -16.74 -2.70
CA GLU A 642 -23.61 -17.37 -3.90
C GLU A 642 -23.73 -18.91 -3.84
N TYR A 643 -23.72 -19.46 -2.62
CA TYR A 643 -23.98 -20.86 -2.33
C TYR A 643 -25.43 -21.30 -2.56
N LEU A 644 -26.42 -20.48 -2.24
CA LEU A 644 -27.85 -20.73 -2.47
C LEU A 644 -28.19 -20.68 -3.97
N LYS A 645 -27.62 -19.71 -4.70
CA LYS A 645 -27.78 -19.60 -6.16
C LYS A 645 -27.19 -20.81 -6.86
N ARG A 646 -25.98 -21.20 -6.47
CA ARG A 646 -25.29 -22.39 -6.98
C ARG A 646 -25.98 -23.69 -6.58
N ALA A 647 -26.60 -23.76 -5.40
CA ALA A 647 -27.38 -24.91 -4.95
C ALA A 647 -28.70 -25.06 -5.73
N LYS A 648 -29.42 -23.96 -6.02
CA LYS A 648 -30.63 -23.99 -6.87
C LYS A 648 -30.31 -24.33 -8.32
N GLU A 649 -29.17 -23.86 -8.84
CA GLU A 649 -28.69 -24.20 -10.19
C GLU A 649 -28.27 -25.68 -10.31
N LEU A 650 -27.71 -26.26 -9.25
CA LEU A 650 -27.26 -27.67 -9.26
C LEU A 650 -28.38 -28.66 -8.92
N LEU A 651 -29.37 -28.29 -8.10
CA LEU A 651 -30.38 -29.21 -7.54
C LEU A 651 -31.81 -28.93 -8.01
N GLY A 652 -32.03 -27.86 -8.79
CA GLY A 652 -33.36 -27.42 -9.22
C GLY A 652 -34.14 -26.68 -8.13
N ASN A 653 -35.19 -25.94 -8.53
CA ASN A 653 -36.04 -25.07 -7.69
C ASN A 653 -36.89 -25.81 -6.64
N GLN A 654 -36.34 -26.80 -5.93
CA GLN A 654 -36.97 -27.34 -4.74
C GLN A 654 -36.62 -26.47 -3.52
N ASN A 655 -37.48 -26.47 -2.50
CA ASN A 655 -37.41 -25.61 -1.31
C ASN A 655 -36.12 -25.82 -0.49
N ILE A 656 -35.01 -25.23 -0.95
CA ILE A 656 -33.71 -25.20 -0.27
C ILE A 656 -33.67 -23.93 0.60
N LYS A 657 -33.59 -24.10 1.92
CA LYS A 657 -33.32 -23.03 2.87
C LYS A 657 -31.96 -23.26 3.54
N VAL A 658 -31.20 -22.19 3.73
CA VAL A 658 -29.99 -22.19 4.55
C VAL A 658 -30.44 -22.09 6.01
N VAL A 659 -30.07 -23.08 6.83
CA VAL A 659 -30.25 -23.02 8.29
C VAL A 659 -28.97 -22.46 8.87
N ASN A 660 -29.07 -21.36 9.63
CA ASN A 660 -27.94 -20.70 10.28
C ASN A 660 -27.36 -21.54 11.42
#